data_AF-A0A1F8C354-F1
#
_entry.id   AF-A0A1F8C354-F1
#
_cell.length_a   1.000
_cell.length_b   1.000
_cell.length_c   1.000
_cell.angle_alpha   90.00
_cell.angle_beta   90.00
_cell.angle_gamma   90.00
#
_symmetry.space_group_name_H-M   'P 1'
#
loop_
_entity.id
_entity.type
_entity.pdbx_description
1 polymer ?
#
loop_
_entity_poly.entity_id
_entity_poly.type
_entity_poly.pdbx_seq_one_letter_code
_entity_poly.pdbx_strand_id
1 'polypeptide(L)'
;MDGDNFGGKPVVFLISDANFVGYNLAELLLAENCVVFVYSNQPDQWVKALYPLKDNEFLKVFSLTAAYPEICDYLFFMSGFSATPSLAGLALATALAKKFAPKFFVLLPFVQASLSEEIVKSVKERVLEKDFPVQIVYLGEVFGPRMETAMPWPTARLISKAISGRTLVIPVTDEEIYPIFVGDAVRQVVKAAFSYGFDKNEVVIADRTLNEKHLKDTLVWFSKNWKTQIHPEVEMPVQSTKKDFVISIRVPEFKIPKLPKIGLKKLSPIAVAVAVVITLISSPYVALGASGVLLKRAYDNFTQGKTTRVGFYLNTSGKLADMSLEGMRALSSVPVLGKWLGFGFDDAILVQQAAHSGQRAIKVTALASEIVSGIFDDEPYDVEALSESLNLELEALYQQTSFLESEAKGRFPELKTLRFYAANSLGLVRNLPDLLGGQATKTYLILFQNNMELRPTGGFIGSFALATFTKGKLLDLAVMDVYSADGQLKGHVEPPLPIKYYLGEANWFLRDANWDPDFPTAAAQIEWFLDKEIDRSVDGVVAVDLEVAKSVLEQIGSVHVADFNQTIDAKNLYERVQYEVEEDFFPGSRKKANLLSALASAMLTQISQLNETNYVALAKKMVTNLRQRHIQVFLHNKDAANAISNLGWDGEISVADCAGNCATSVFGAVEANVGVNKANYFTERQMVLTSKVADKKIINSLVVDIKNNSPASLGLAGKYKSYIRVVLPGNVEIDDVTIDSIDGRQTKKPEVFEKSGRAEAGVVIEVPSGQRSKILFSWTDKANLDFTRPGEYRVFWRKQAGTISDPVSVNVSLPLSVEPKGDLVYNTSLAEDLVKSFFW
;
A
#
# COMPACT_ATOMS: atom_id res chain seq x y z
N MET A 1 -46.72 14.98 0.54
CA MET A 1 -45.33 14.74 0.98
C MET A 1 -45.41 14.72 2.49
N ASP A 2 -45.54 13.51 3.05
CA ASP A 2 -45.67 13.32 4.49
C ASP A 2 -44.33 13.68 5.16
N GLY A 3 -44.40 14.60 6.12
CA GLY A 3 -43.34 14.99 7.08
C GLY A 3 -41.91 14.77 6.62
N ASP A 4 -41.32 15.75 5.93
CA ASP A 4 -39.93 15.76 5.49
C ASP A 4 -38.94 15.74 6.68
N ASN A 5 -38.76 14.56 7.28
CA ASN A 5 -37.74 14.31 8.28
C ASN A 5 -36.49 13.74 7.58
N PHE A 6 -35.64 14.63 7.06
CA PHE A 6 -34.37 14.26 6.41
C PHE A 6 -33.26 13.84 7.38
N GLY A 7 -33.61 13.33 8.58
CA GLY A 7 -32.66 12.87 9.59
C GLY A 7 -31.74 13.97 10.14
N GLY A 8 -32.17 15.24 10.10
CA GLY A 8 -31.36 16.38 10.53
C GLY A 8 -30.24 16.79 9.57
N LYS A 9 -30.18 16.20 8.37
CA LYS A 9 -29.20 16.56 7.33
C LYS A 9 -29.55 17.91 6.69
N PRO A 10 -28.57 18.77 6.37
CA PRO A 10 -28.84 20.02 5.68
C PRO A 10 -29.40 19.80 4.27
N VAL A 11 -30.44 20.54 3.92
CA VAL A 11 -31.12 20.47 2.63
C VAL A 11 -30.60 21.56 1.71
N VAL A 12 -30.05 21.15 0.57
CA VAL A 12 -29.40 22.01 -0.41
C VAL A 12 -30.19 22.03 -1.70
N PHE A 13 -30.57 23.23 -2.15
CA PHE A 13 -31.15 23.41 -3.48
C PHE A 13 -30.08 23.94 -4.44
N LEU A 14 -29.78 23.16 -5.48
CA LEU A 14 -28.81 23.52 -6.53
C LEU A 14 -29.55 23.82 -7.82
N ILE A 15 -29.62 25.10 -8.19
CA ILE A 15 -30.34 25.58 -9.37
C ILE A 15 -29.33 25.95 -10.44
N SER A 16 -29.32 25.18 -11.53
CA SER A 16 -28.24 25.24 -12.51
C SER A 16 -28.65 24.68 -13.87
N ASP A 17 -28.08 25.23 -14.94
CA ASP A 17 -27.96 24.50 -16.21
C ASP A 17 -27.04 23.27 -16.04
N ALA A 18 -27.06 22.34 -16.99
CA ALA A 18 -26.21 21.17 -16.92
C ALA A 18 -24.76 21.56 -17.25
N ASN A 19 -23.89 21.58 -16.23
CA ASN A 19 -22.50 21.98 -16.38
C ASN A 19 -21.57 21.25 -15.41
N PHE A 20 -20.28 21.17 -15.76
CA PHE A 20 -19.31 20.37 -15.03
C PHE A 20 -18.99 20.89 -13.63
N VAL A 21 -19.10 22.20 -13.37
CA VAL A 21 -18.93 22.79 -12.04
C VAL A 21 -20.06 22.35 -11.12
N GLY A 22 -21.30 22.38 -11.63
CA GLY A 22 -22.48 21.90 -10.95
C GLY A 22 -22.39 20.43 -10.56
N TYR A 23 -21.92 19.56 -11.46
CA TYR A 23 -21.76 18.13 -11.15
C TYR A 23 -20.78 17.91 -9.98
N ASN A 24 -19.64 18.60 -10.01
CA ASN A 24 -18.63 18.49 -8.95
C ASN A 24 -19.12 19.10 -7.62
N LEU A 25 -19.90 20.18 -7.68
CA LEU A 25 -20.50 20.79 -6.49
C LEU A 25 -21.53 19.85 -5.86
N ALA A 26 -22.41 19.23 -6.67
CA ALA A 26 -23.39 18.26 -6.17
C ALA A 26 -22.70 17.05 -5.52
N GLU A 27 -21.67 16.50 -6.16
CA GLU A 27 -20.84 15.42 -5.61
C GLU A 27 -20.22 15.78 -4.26
N LEU A 28 -19.64 16.99 -4.15
CA LEU A 28 -19.02 17.43 -2.91
C LEU A 28 -20.05 17.70 -1.80
N LEU A 29 -21.19 18.29 -2.11
CA LEU A 29 -22.26 18.52 -1.13
C LEU A 29 -22.82 17.19 -0.58
N LEU A 30 -22.98 16.18 -1.42
CA LEU A 30 -23.36 14.82 -0.97
C LEU A 30 -22.30 14.21 -0.07
N ALA A 31 -21.01 14.41 -0.38
CA ALA A 31 -19.89 13.93 0.45
C ALA A 31 -19.86 14.62 1.82
N GLU A 32 -20.35 15.86 1.93
CA GLU A 32 -20.53 16.60 3.18
C GLU A 32 -21.89 16.30 3.86
N ASN A 33 -22.48 15.12 3.57
CA ASN A 33 -23.70 14.59 4.17
C ASN A 33 -24.95 15.49 4.01
N CYS A 34 -25.05 16.23 2.91
CA CYS A 34 -26.24 17.03 2.57
C CYS A 34 -27.25 16.25 1.73
N VAL A 35 -28.52 16.67 1.80
CA VAL A 35 -29.56 16.26 0.85
C VAL A 35 -29.61 17.26 -0.30
N VAL A 36 -29.29 16.83 -1.52
CA VAL A 36 -29.11 17.71 -2.68
C VAL A 36 -30.27 17.56 -3.65
N PHE A 37 -31.03 18.64 -3.80
CA PHE A 37 -32.09 18.79 -4.79
C PHE A 37 -31.62 19.68 -5.94
N VAL A 38 -31.42 19.09 -7.10
CA VAL A 38 -31.03 19.81 -8.31
C VAL A 38 -32.25 20.22 -9.10
N TYR A 39 -32.40 21.52 -9.40
CA TYR A 39 -33.43 22.03 -10.30
C TYR A 39 -32.78 22.58 -11.56
N SER A 40 -33.13 22.01 -12.71
CA SER A 40 -32.52 22.36 -13.98
C SER A 40 -33.54 22.44 -15.11
N ASN A 41 -33.25 23.23 -16.13
CA ASN A 41 -33.94 23.16 -17.43
C ASN A 41 -33.39 22.02 -18.32
N GLN A 42 -32.35 21.32 -17.87
CA GLN A 42 -31.72 20.19 -18.55
C GLN A 42 -31.58 18.97 -17.61
N PRO A 43 -32.68 18.50 -16.97
CA PRO A 43 -32.60 17.44 -15.97
C PRO A 43 -32.02 16.13 -16.52
N ASP A 44 -32.31 15.78 -17.78
CA ASP A 44 -31.77 14.57 -18.41
C ASP A 44 -30.24 14.59 -18.53
N GLN A 45 -29.64 15.76 -18.75
CA GLN A 45 -28.19 15.90 -18.82
C GLN A 45 -27.55 15.75 -17.44
N TRP A 46 -28.20 16.30 -16.40
CA TRP A 46 -27.80 16.10 -15.00
C TRP A 46 -27.86 14.63 -14.60
N VAL A 47 -28.97 13.93 -14.88
CA VAL A 47 -29.13 12.51 -14.60
C VAL A 47 -28.07 11.68 -15.34
N LYS A 48 -27.77 12.02 -16.59
CA LYS A 48 -26.73 11.34 -17.36
C LYS A 48 -25.33 11.59 -16.79
N ALA A 49 -25.03 12.82 -16.37
CA ALA A 49 -23.73 13.19 -15.83
C ALA A 49 -23.48 12.61 -14.43
N LEU A 50 -24.54 12.51 -13.61
CA LEU A 50 -24.53 11.95 -12.26
C LEU A 50 -25.05 10.51 -12.21
N TYR A 51 -25.07 9.78 -13.33
CA TYR A 51 -25.52 8.39 -13.40
C TYR A 51 -24.85 7.46 -12.36
N PRO A 52 -23.55 7.61 -12.03
CA PRO A 52 -22.94 6.83 -10.95
C PRO A 52 -23.60 7.03 -9.57
N LEU A 53 -24.36 8.11 -9.37
CA LEU A 53 -25.06 8.46 -8.14
C LEU A 53 -26.59 8.28 -8.27
N LYS A 54 -27.06 7.61 -9.33
CA LYS A 54 -28.51 7.44 -9.59
C LYS A 54 -29.27 6.77 -8.44
N ASP A 55 -28.58 5.92 -7.68
CA ASP A 55 -29.14 5.15 -6.57
C ASP A 55 -28.95 5.86 -5.21
N ASN A 56 -28.35 7.05 -5.18
CA ASN A 56 -28.19 7.84 -3.97
C ASN A 56 -29.52 8.50 -3.58
N GLU A 57 -30.11 8.05 -2.47
CA GLU A 57 -31.42 8.54 -1.99
C GLU A 57 -31.44 10.04 -1.61
N PHE A 58 -30.27 10.62 -1.35
CA PHE A 58 -30.09 12.03 -0.99
C PHE A 58 -29.84 12.93 -2.20
N LEU A 59 -29.79 12.40 -3.42
CA LEU A 59 -29.69 13.17 -4.65
C LEU A 59 -30.98 13.05 -5.47
N LYS A 60 -31.64 14.18 -5.73
CA LYS A 60 -32.82 14.23 -6.60
C LYS A 60 -32.67 15.34 -7.64
N VAL A 61 -32.93 14.99 -8.90
CA VAL A 61 -32.83 15.92 -10.04
C VAL A 61 -34.23 16.16 -10.61
N PHE A 62 -34.60 17.43 -10.74
CA PHE A 62 -35.92 17.88 -11.12
C PHE A 62 -35.90 18.95 -12.21
N SER A 63 -37.02 19.09 -12.92
CA SER A 63 -37.27 20.25 -13.78
C SER A 63 -37.54 21.50 -12.93
N LEU A 64 -37.33 22.69 -13.51
CA LEU A 64 -37.58 23.98 -12.82
C LEU A 64 -39.03 24.19 -12.38
N THR A 65 -39.99 23.40 -12.87
CA THR A 65 -41.42 23.50 -12.54
C THR A 65 -41.88 22.44 -11.54
N ALA A 66 -40.98 21.56 -11.09
CA ALA A 66 -41.31 20.52 -10.12
C ALA A 66 -41.61 21.11 -8.74
N ALA A 67 -42.36 20.34 -7.94
CA ALA A 67 -42.56 20.66 -6.52
C ALA A 67 -41.24 20.50 -5.76
N TYR A 68 -41.06 21.32 -4.72
CA TYR A 68 -39.87 21.35 -3.86
C TYR A 68 -40.24 21.13 -2.39
N PRO A 69 -39.35 20.53 -1.58
CA PRO A 69 -39.53 20.40 -0.13
C PRO A 69 -39.81 21.74 0.58
N GLU A 70 -40.45 21.67 1.75
CA GLU A 70 -40.75 22.85 2.58
C GLU A 70 -39.57 23.29 3.48
N ILE A 71 -38.35 22.86 3.17
CA ILE A 71 -37.11 23.26 3.85
C ILE A 71 -35.97 23.43 2.84
N CYS A 72 -35.14 24.46 3.06
CA CYS A 72 -33.95 24.76 2.29
C CYS A 72 -32.97 25.52 3.18
N ASP A 73 -31.84 24.89 3.53
CA ASP A 73 -30.80 25.48 4.37
C ASP A 73 -29.78 26.27 3.52
N TYR A 74 -29.43 25.70 2.37
CA TYR A 74 -28.45 26.25 1.44
C TYR A 74 -29.04 26.33 0.03
N LEU A 75 -28.84 27.47 -0.61
CA LEU A 75 -29.27 27.69 -1.98
C LEU A 75 -28.06 28.06 -2.83
N PHE A 76 -27.87 27.34 -3.93
CA PHE A 76 -26.85 27.64 -4.93
C PHE A 76 -27.53 27.92 -6.26
N PHE A 77 -27.29 29.09 -6.83
CA PHE A 77 -27.61 29.37 -8.22
C PHE A 77 -26.31 29.47 -9.02
N MET A 78 -26.24 28.81 -10.17
CA MET A 78 -25.08 28.93 -11.05
C MET A 78 -25.48 28.99 -12.52
N SER A 79 -24.68 29.72 -13.30
CA SER A 79 -24.82 29.85 -14.74
C SER A 79 -23.49 30.33 -15.33
N GLY A 80 -23.25 30.08 -16.62
CA GLY A 80 -22.05 30.57 -17.32
C GLY A 80 -20.90 29.56 -17.38
N PHE A 81 -21.08 28.34 -16.87
CA PHE A 81 -20.07 27.28 -16.88
C PHE A 81 -20.33 26.18 -17.95
N SER A 82 -21.18 26.48 -18.94
CA SER A 82 -21.49 25.62 -20.10
C SER A 82 -21.24 26.38 -21.42
N ALA A 83 -21.12 25.68 -22.55
CA ALA A 83 -20.97 26.35 -23.84
C ALA A 83 -22.23 27.13 -24.28
N THR A 84 -23.39 26.78 -23.71
CA THR A 84 -24.68 27.42 -23.96
C THR A 84 -25.36 27.78 -22.63
N PRO A 85 -24.86 28.82 -21.94
CA PRO A 85 -25.32 29.13 -20.59
C PRO A 85 -26.77 29.59 -20.55
N SER A 86 -27.47 29.33 -19.45
CA SER A 86 -28.89 29.61 -19.30
C SER A 86 -29.25 30.30 -17.98
N LEU A 87 -30.09 31.34 -18.07
CA LEU A 87 -30.66 32.03 -16.91
C LEU A 87 -32.04 31.51 -16.50
N ALA A 88 -32.50 30.39 -17.06
CA ALA A 88 -33.87 29.89 -16.85
C ALA A 88 -34.20 29.64 -15.36
N GLY A 89 -33.22 29.23 -14.55
CA GLY A 89 -33.40 28.96 -13.12
C GLY A 89 -33.41 30.20 -12.21
N LEU A 90 -33.07 31.39 -12.73
CA LEU A 90 -32.86 32.57 -11.89
C LEU A 90 -34.14 33.05 -11.18
N ALA A 91 -35.28 32.98 -11.86
CA ALA A 91 -36.57 33.33 -11.27
C ALA A 91 -36.96 32.38 -10.13
N LEU A 92 -36.68 31.08 -10.29
CA LEU A 92 -36.90 30.09 -9.24
C LEU A 92 -35.96 30.34 -8.05
N ALA A 93 -34.68 30.60 -8.29
CA ALA A 93 -33.70 30.88 -7.24
C ALA A 93 -34.10 32.10 -6.38
N THR A 94 -34.48 33.20 -7.03
CA THR A 94 -34.93 34.41 -6.32
C THR A 94 -36.23 34.21 -5.54
N ALA A 95 -37.18 33.42 -6.06
CA ALA A 95 -38.40 33.07 -5.35
C ALA A 95 -38.12 32.22 -4.09
N LEU A 96 -37.23 31.22 -4.21
CA LEU A 96 -36.84 30.34 -3.11
C LEU A 96 -36.01 31.06 -2.05
N ALA A 97 -35.10 31.95 -2.47
CA ALA A 97 -34.34 32.81 -1.57
C ALA A 97 -35.28 33.65 -0.69
N LYS A 98 -36.32 34.25 -1.29
CA LYS A 98 -37.32 35.03 -0.56
C LYS A 98 -38.22 34.16 0.34
N LYS A 99 -38.56 32.95 -0.08
CA LYS A 99 -39.44 32.04 0.67
C LYS A 99 -38.74 31.47 1.93
N PHE A 100 -37.51 30.98 1.78
CA PHE A 100 -36.83 30.21 2.82
C PHE A 100 -35.74 30.98 3.58
N ALA A 101 -35.29 32.12 3.06
CA ALA A 101 -34.13 32.86 3.58
C ALA A 101 -32.88 31.98 3.84
N PRO A 102 -32.48 31.11 2.88
CA PRO A 102 -31.33 30.22 3.05
C PRO A 102 -30.00 30.98 2.99
N LYS A 103 -28.90 30.31 3.33
CA LYS A 103 -27.56 30.79 2.92
C LYS A 103 -27.46 30.71 1.40
N PHE A 104 -27.58 31.85 0.72
CA PHE A 104 -27.69 31.92 -0.73
C PHE A 104 -26.36 32.30 -1.41
N PHE A 105 -25.87 31.42 -2.27
CA PHE A 105 -24.67 31.60 -3.08
C PHE A 105 -25.01 31.66 -4.57
N VAL A 106 -24.44 32.65 -5.27
CA VAL A 106 -24.55 32.80 -6.71
C VAL A 106 -23.17 32.61 -7.32
N LEU A 107 -22.98 31.55 -8.11
CA LEU A 107 -21.70 31.20 -8.71
C LEU A 107 -21.68 31.63 -10.17
N LEU A 108 -20.73 32.47 -10.55
CA LEU A 108 -20.58 33.03 -11.89
C LEU A 108 -19.13 32.94 -12.37
N PRO A 109 -18.86 32.87 -13.68
CA PRO A 109 -17.49 32.93 -14.19
C PRO A 109 -16.88 34.32 -14.04
N PHE A 110 -15.60 34.37 -13.67
CA PHE A 110 -14.72 35.53 -13.61
C PHE A 110 -14.04 35.72 -14.97
N VAL A 111 -14.78 36.11 -16.02
CA VAL A 111 -14.18 36.23 -17.36
C VAL A 111 -14.70 37.45 -18.12
N GLN A 112 -13.75 38.22 -18.68
CA GLN A 112 -13.89 39.40 -19.55
C GLN A 112 -14.36 39.07 -20.99
N ALA A 113 -15.14 38.00 -21.17
CA ALA A 113 -15.69 37.62 -22.47
C ALA A 113 -17.13 38.16 -22.60
N SER A 114 -17.48 38.72 -23.76
CA SER A 114 -18.76 39.40 -24.02
C SER A 114 -20.01 38.62 -23.63
N LEU A 115 -19.99 37.27 -23.72
CA LEU A 115 -21.13 36.42 -23.35
C LEU A 115 -21.33 36.29 -21.83
N SER A 116 -20.26 36.43 -21.04
CA SER A 116 -20.30 36.31 -19.57
C SER A 116 -20.72 37.63 -18.92
N GLU A 117 -20.38 38.77 -19.53
CA GLU A 117 -20.79 40.10 -19.03
C GLU A 117 -22.31 40.28 -19.01
N GLU A 118 -23.03 39.81 -20.03
CA GLU A 118 -24.50 39.93 -20.11
C GLU A 118 -25.21 39.08 -19.03
N ILE A 119 -24.67 37.90 -18.74
CA ILE A 119 -25.16 37.00 -17.68
C ILE A 119 -24.92 37.62 -16.32
N VAL A 120 -23.69 38.08 -16.05
CA VAL A 120 -23.33 38.72 -14.78
C VAL A 120 -24.19 39.95 -14.54
N LYS A 121 -24.36 40.81 -15.57
CA LYS A 121 -25.22 41.99 -15.49
C LYS A 121 -26.67 41.61 -15.17
N SER A 122 -27.23 40.65 -15.91
CA SER A 122 -28.62 40.20 -15.71
C SER A 122 -28.85 39.59 -14.33
N VAL A 123 -27.86 38.88 -13.78
CA VAL A 123 -27.94 38.29 -12.44
C VAL A 123 -27.82 39.37 -11.38
N LYS A 124 -26.88 40.32 -11.52
CA LYS A 124 -26.74 41.46 -10.59
C LYS A 124 -28.02 42.28 -10.48
N GLU A 125 -28.60 42.70 -11.61
CA GLU A 125 -29.85 43.48 -11.65
C GLU A 125 -31.01 42.75 -10.97
N ARG A 126 -31.08 41.42 -11.08
CA ARG A 126 -32.21 40.63 -10.56
C ARG A 126 -32.03 40.12 -9.13
N VAL A 127 -30.79 40.01 -8.66
CA VAL A 127 -30.45 39.40 -7.37
C VAL A 127 -29.99 40.43 -6.34
N LEU A 128 -29.15 41.41 -6.71
CA LEU A 128 -28.64 42.41 -5.76
C LEU A 128 -29.67 43.50 -5.43
N GLU A 129 -30.65 43.75 -6.29
CA GLU A 129 -31.72 44.75 -6.07
C GLU A 129 -32.89 44.23 -5.21
N LYS A 130 -32.69 43.16 -4.43
CA LYS A 130 -33.76 42.47 -3.67
C LYS A 130 -33.44 42.34 -2.17
N ASP A 131 -34.49 42.31 -1.34
CA ASP A 131 -34.43 42.24 0.14
C ASP A 131 -34.05 40.85 0.70
N PHE A 132 -32.90 40.26 0.31
CA PHE A 132 -32.37 39.05 0.96
C PHE A 132 -30.84 38.97 0.91
N PRO A 133 -30.18 38.34 1.91
CA PRO A 133 -28.73 38.19 1.93
C PRO A 133 -28.27 37.19 0.85
N VAL A 134 -27.26 37.58 0.07
CA VAL A 134 -26.70 36.77 -1.02
C VAL A 134 -25.20 37.03 -1.15
N GLN A 135 -24.43 35.97 -1.39
CA GLN A 135 -23.00 36.05 -1.71
C GLN A 135 -22.76 35.64 -3.16
N ILE A 136 -22.22 36.56 -3.96
CA ILE A 136 -21.83 36.32 -5.34
C ILE A 136 -20.36 35.88 -5.36
N VAL A 137 -20.11 34.71 -5.94
CA VAL A 137 -18.79 34.13 -6.05
C VAL A 137 -18.42 34.01 -7.53
N TYR A 138 -17.40 34.75 -7.92
CA TYR A 138 -16.79 34.71 -9.23
C TYR A 138 -15.70 33.65 -9.26
N LEU A 139 -15.92 32.56 -9.98
CA LEU A 139 -14.91 31.52 -10.17
C LEU A 139 -14.05 31.87 -11.37
N GLY A 140 -12.72 31.72 -11.25
CA GLY A 140 -11.76 31.84 -12.35
C GLY A 140 -12.10 30.96 -13.56
N GLU A 141 -11.20 30.87 -14.55
CA GLU A 141 -11.37 29.96 -15.68
C GLU A 141 -11.30 28.51 -15.21
N VAL A 142 -12.45 27.96 -14.82
CA VAL A 142 -12.54 26.65 -14.18
C VAL A 142 -12.14 25.57 -15.19
N PHE A 143 -11.30 24.62 -14.79
CA PHE A 143 -10.96 23.48 -15.63
C PHE A 143 -10.95 22.19 -14.84
N GLY A 144 -11.25 21.06 -15.50
CA GLY A 144 -11.24 19.76 -14.82
C GLY A 144 -12.02 18.68 -15.57
N PRO A 145 -12.24 17.53 -14.92
CA PRO A 145 -13.04 16.44 -15.47
C PRO A 145 -14.44 16.90 -15.90
N ARG A 146 -14.98 16.29 -16.96
CA ARG A 146 -16.31 16.58 -17.55
C ARG A 146 -16.47 17.98 -18.16
N MET A 147 -15.42 18.80 -18.20
CA MET A 147 -15.42 20.10 -18.88
C MET A 147 -15.63 19.95 -20.40
N GLU A 148 -16.49 20.80 -20.97
CA GLU A 148 -16.70 20.85 -22.42
C GLU A 148 -15.48 21.46 -23.13
N THR A 149 -15.02 20.84 -24.22
CA THR A 149 -13.86 21.32 -24.97
C THR A 149 -14.15 22.57 -25.83
N ALA A 150 -15.41 22.99 -25.88
CA ALA A 150 -15.91 24.12 -26.67
C ALA A 150 -16.17 25.39 -25.83
N MET A 151 -15.74 25.42 -24.56
CA MET A 151 -15.91 26.62 -23.74
C MET A 151 -15.20 27.84 -24.34
N PRO A 152 -15.76 29.05 -24.16
CA PRO A 152 -15.21 30.28 -24.74
C PRO A 152 -13.90 30.75 -24.07
N TRP A 153 -13.50 30.16 -22.94
CA TRP A 153 -12.36 30.60 -22.15
C TRP A 153 -11.00 30.33 -22.83
N PRO A 154 -10.01 31.23 -22.69
CA PRO A 154 -8.62 30.99 -23.09
C PRO A 154 -8.07 29.62 -22.64
N THR A 155 -8.23 29.26 -21.36
CA THR A 155 -7.78 28.00 -20.76
C THR A 155 -8.42 26.80 -21.44
N ALA A 156 -9.72 26.87 -21.74
CA ALA A 156 -10.43 25.81 -22.46
C ALA A 156 -9.91 25.62 -23.89
N ARG A 157 -9.64 26.72 -24.60
CA ARG A 157 -9.08 26.70 -25.96
C ARG A 157 -7.67 26.13 -25.97
N LEU A 158 -6.86 26.44 -24.95
CA LEU A 158 -5.53 25.86 -24.76
C LEU A 158 -5.63 24.36 -24.50
N ILE A 159 -6.49 23.92 -23.58
CA ILE A 159 -6.73 22.50 -23.27
C ILE A 159 -7.23 21.76 -24.52
N SER A 160 -8.20 22.30 -25.25
CA SER A 160 -8.76 21.71 -26.47
C SER A 160 -7.72 21.59 -27.60
N LYS A 161 -6.87 22.59 -27.79
CA LYS A 161 -5.75 22.53 -28.75
C LYS A 161 -4.68 21.51 -28.32
N ALA A 162 -4.39 21.42 -27.02
CA ALA A 162 -3.47 20.43 -26.46
C ALA A 162 -3.99 19.00 -26.66
N ILE A 163 -5.28 18.74 -26.37
CA ILE A 163 -5.93 17.43 -26.58
C ILE A 163 -5.95 17.06 -28.07
N SER A 164 -6.19 18.02 -28.97
CA SER A 164 -6.25 17.77 -30.42
C SER A 164 -4.89 17.71 -31.11
N GLY A 165 -3.78 17.80 -30.36
CA GLY A 165 -2.41 17.75 -30.90
C GLY A 165 -2.11 18.89 -31.88
N ARG A 166 -2.86 19.99 -31.81
CA ARG A 166 -2.68 21.17 -32.68
C ARG A 166 -1.66 22.12 -32.05
N THR A 167 -0.96 22.89 -32.89
CA THR A 167 -0.02 23.92 -32.41
C THR A 167 -0.73 24.87 -31.46
N LEU A 168 -0.22 24.96 -30.23
CA LEU A 168 -0.66 25.92 -29.22
C LEU A 168 -0.20 27.31 -29.66
N VAL A 169 -1.10 28.05 -30.29
CA VAL A 169 -0.96 29.49 -30.47
C VAL A 169 -1.50 30.13 -29.21
N ILE A 170 -0.60 30.57 -28.35
CA ILE A 170 -0.90 31.39 -27.19
C ILE A 170 -0.96 32.83 -27.72
N PRO A 171 -2.14 33.47 -27.73
CA PRO A 171 -2.19 34.90 -28.05
C PRO A 171 -1.46 35.64 -26.92
N VAL A 172 -0.50 36.51 -27.25
CA VAL A 172 0.06 37.44 -26.26
C VAL A 172 -0.97 38.56 -26.14
N THR A 173 -1.91 38.34 -25.23
CA THR A 173 -2.85 39.36 -24.76
C THR A 173 -2.29 39.94 -23.46
N ASP A 174 -2.47 41.24 -23.24
CA ASP A 174 -2.31 41.85 -21.91
C ASP A 174 -3.37 41.36 -20.90
N GLU A 175 -4.25 40.44 -21.33
CA GLU A 175 -5.28 39.81 -20.52
C GLU A 175 -4.66 38.73 -19.61
N GLU A 176 -4.76 38.95 -18.30
CA GLU A 176 -4.42 37.96 -17.30
C GLU A 176 -5.49 36.85 -17.28
N ILE A 177 -5.05 35.60 -17.38
CA ILE A 177 -5.94 34.44 -17.20
C ILE A 177 -5.81 33.91 -15.78
N TYR A 178 -6.95 33.50 -15.23
CA TYR A 178 -7.11 33.11 -13.84
C TYR A 178 -7.65 31.67 -13.75
N PRO A 179 -6.90 30.66 -14.22
CA PRO A 179 -7.42 29.30 -14.23
C PRO A 179 -7.60 28.78 -12.81
N ILE A 180 -8.57 27.90 -12.58
CA ILE A 180 -8.72 27.22 -11.30
C ILE A 180 -9.21 25.80 -11.52
N PHE A 181 -8.62 24.83 -10.82
CA PHE A 181 -9.09 23.46 -10.92
C PHE A 181 -10.48 23.33 -10.27
N VAL A 182 -11.41 22.63 -10.93
CA VAL A 182 -12.82 22.53 -10.49
C VAL A 182 -12.96 22.04 -9.06
N GLY A 183 -12.14 21.06 -8.65
CA GLY A 183 -12.14 20.52 -7.29
C GLY A 183 -11.72 21.54 -6.23
N ASP A 184 -10.82 22.46 -6.56
CA ASP A 184 -10.40 23.53 -5.64
C ASP A 184 -11.45 24.63 -5.58
N ALA A 185 -12.04 24.99 -6.72
CA ALA A 185 -13.11 25.98 -6.80
C ALA A 185 -14.33 25.58 -5.97
N VAL A 186 -14.87 24.36 -6.18
CA VAL A 186 -16.05 23.90 -5.43
C VAL A 186 -15.75 23.70 -3.94
N ARG A 187 -14.53 23.29 -3.57
CA ARG A 187 -14.14 23.14 -2.17
C ARG A 187 -14.15 24.46 -1.40
N GLN A 188 -13.67 25.55 -2.02
CA GLN A 188 -13.72 26.86 -1.37
C GLN A 188 -15.15 27.37 -1.23
N VAL A 189 -16.01 27.14 -2.23
CA VAL A 189 -17.44 27.47 -2.16
C VAL A 189 -18.12 26.73 -1.02
N VAL A 190 -17.93 25.41 -0.93
CA VAL A 190 -18.54 24.57 0.12
C VAL A 190 -18.01 24.94 1.50
N LYS A 191 -16.70 25.19 1.62
CA LYS A 191 -16.10 25.68 2.87
C LYS A 191 -16.72 27.00 3.32
N ALA A 192 -16.94 27.95 2.40
CA ALA A 192 -17.60 29.21 2.72
C ALA A 192 -19.06 29.00 3.15
N ALA A 193 -19.79 28.11 2.46
CA ALA A 193 -21.17 27.78 2.81
C ALA A 193 -21.30 27.25 4.25
N PHE A 194 -20.48 26.26 4.62
CA PHE A 194 -20.54 25.63 5.96
C PHE A 194 -19.77 26.38 7.06
N SER A 195 -19.17 27.53 6.75
CA SER A 195 -18.54 28.40 7.75
C SER A 195 -19.32 29.72 7.90
N TYR A 196 -18.65 30.83 8.24
CA TYR A 196 -19.25 32.15 8.42
C TYR A 196 -19.56 32.87 7.08
N GLY A 197 -19.40 32.18 5.93
CA GLY A 197 -19.48 32.82 4.61
C GLY A 197 -18.23 33.62 4.29
N PHE A 198 -18.30 34.42 3.22
CA PHE A 198 -17.28 35.41 2.90
C PHE A 198 -17.50 36.74 3.62
N ASP A 199 -16.43 37.48 3.90
CA ASP A 199 -16.48 38.82 4.52
C ASP A 199 -17.13 39.88 3.61
N LYS A 200 -17.23 39.61 2.31
CA LYS A 200 -17.77 40.50 1.28
C LYS A 200 -18.94 39.83 0.54
N ASN A 201 -19.90 40.64 0.07
CA ASN A 201 -21.03 40.17 -0.74
C ASN A 201 -20.61 39.68 -2.13
N GLU A 202 -19.43 40.10 -2.61
CA GLU A 202 -18.84 39.65 -3.87
C GLU A 202 -17.40 39.18 -3.62
N VAL A 203 -17.07 37.96 -4.07
CA VAL A 203 -15.74 37.36 -3.91
C VAL A 203 -15.29 36.71 -5.20
N VAL A 204 -13.98 36.77 -5.48
CA VAL A 204 -13.35 36.05 -6.58
C VAL A 204 -12.56 34.87 -6.02
N ILE A 205 -12.75 33.68 -6.60
CA ILE A 205 -11.98 32.47 -6.32
C ILE A 205 -11.24 32.07 -7.60
N ALA A 206 -9.93 32.27 -7.60
CA ALA A 206 -9.05 31.98 -8.72
C ALA A 206 -7.68 31.50 -8.22
N ASP A 207 -6.92 30.80 -9.07
CA ASP A 207 -5.50 30.50 -8.84
C ASP A 207 -4.61 31.64 -9.40
N ARG A 208 -3.29 31.57 -9.18
CA ARG A 208 -2.31 32.59 -9.60
C ARG A 208 -2.46 33.02 -11.06
N THR A 209 -2.22 34.30 -11.33
CA THR A 209 -2.19 34.87 -12.69
C THR A 209 -1.12 34.21 -13.56
N LEU A 210 -1.49 33.78 -14.75
CA LEU A 210 -0.53 33.32 -15.75
C LEU A 210 -0.20 34.45 -16.72
N ASN A 211 0.97 35.08 -16.53
CA ASN A 211 1.60 35.88 -17.59
C ASN A 211 2.43 34.99 -18.53
N GLU A 212 2.83 35.52 -19.69
CA GLU A 212 3.57 34.80 -20.73
C GLU A 212 4.83 34.05 -20.22
N LYS A 213 5.54 34.62 -19.24
CA LYS A 213 6.72 34.02 -18.62
C LYS A 213 6.34 32.83 -17.74
N HIS A 214 5.26 32.97 -16.96
CA HIS A 214 4.75 31.92 -16.09
C HIS A 214 3.96 30.84 -16.82
N LEU A 215 3.34 31.09 -17.97
CA LEU A 215 2.62 30.05 -18.72
C LEU A 215 3.57 28.96 -19.23
N LYS A 216 4.78 29.35 -19.65
CA LYS A 216 5.83 28.43 -20.09
C LYS A 216 6.40 27.62 -18.93
N ASP A 217 6.66 28.28 -17.80
CA ASP A 217 7.13 27.62 -16.57
C ASP A 217 6.04 26.75 -15.93
N THR A 218 4.77 27.13 -16.03
CA THR A 218 3.60 26.38 -15.55
C THR A 218 3.36 25.15 -16.42
N LEU A 219 3.46 25.24 -17.75
CA LEU A 219 3.38 24.06 -18.62
C LEU A 219 4.55 23.07 -18.37
N VAL A 220 5.74 23.58 -18.07
CA VAL A 220 6.91 22.76 -17.66
C VAL A 220 6.74 22.21 -16.24
N TRP A 221 6.14 22.96 -15.32
CA TRP A 221 5.84 22.55 -13.95
C TRP A 221 4.72 21.50 -13.89
N PHE A 222 3.63 21.65 -14.67
CA PHE A 222 2.58 20.63 -14.85
C PHE A 222 3.14 19.30 -15.36
N SER A 223 4.23 19.34 -16.14
CA SER A 223 4.91 18.13 -16.60
C SER A 223 5.77 17.45 -15.53
N LYS A 224 6.06 18.13 -14.40
CA LYS A 224 7.06 17.70 -13.42
C LYS A 224 6.54 17.57 -11.98
N ASN A 225 5.63 18.43 -11.49
CA ASN A 225 5.31 18.53 -10.07
C ASN A 225 3.83 18.88 -9.86
N TRP A 226 3.05 17.98 -9.26
CA TRP A 226 1.70 18.27 -8.77
C TRP A 226 1.69 18.20 -7.24
N LYS A 227 1.79 19.36 -6.57
CA LYS A 227 1.34 19.63 -5.19
C LYS A 227 1.04 21.14 -5.08
N THR A 228 -0.19 21.48 -4.72
CA THR A 228 -0.74 22.85 -4.67
C THR A 228 -0.34 23.62 -3.41
N GLN A 229 -0.18 24.95 -3.53
CA GLN A 229 -0.14 25.92 -2.43
C GLN A 229 -1.08 27.10 -2.74
N ILE A 230 -1.77 27.63 -1.72
CA ILE A 230 -2.84 28.64 -1.80
C ILE A 230 -2.34 30.00 -1.25
N HIS A 231 -2.78 31.12 -1.83
CA HIS A 231 -2.67 32.47 -1.25
C HIS A 231 -4.04 33.21 -1.28
N PRO A 232 -4.33 34.13 -0.34
CA PRO A 232 -5.59 34.88 -0.30
C PRO A 232 -5.50 36.27 -0.96
N GLU A 233 -6.65 36.69 -1.52
CA GLU A 233 -7.08 38.02 -2.01
C GLU A 233 -6.21 38.76 -3.07
N VAL A 234 -6.81 38.99 -4.25
CA VAL A 234 -6.30 39.92 -5.29
C VAL A 234 -7.41 40.92 -5.62
N GLU A 235 -7.10 42.22 -5.54
CA GLU A 235 -8.00 43.31 -5.97
C GLU A 235 -8.09 43.41 -7.50
N MET A 236 -9.26 43.83 -8.01
CA MET A 236 -9.54 43.91 -9.45
C MET A 236 -8.66 44.97 -10.16
N PRO A 237 -7.87 44.61 -11.19
CA PRO A 237 -7.16 45.58 -12.00
C PRO A 237 -8.07 46.22 -13.06
N VAL A 238 -7.89 47.54 -13.25
CA VAL A 238 -8.60 48.38 -14.24
C VAL A 238 -7.98 48.19 -15.64
N GLN A 239 -8.86 48.12 -16.66
CA GLN A 239 -8.55 47.90 -18.08
C GLN A 239 -7.35 48.71 -18.64
N SER A 240 -6.55 48.06 -19.50
CA SER A 240 -5.72 48.76 -20.48
C SER A 240 -5.76 48.05 -21.85
N THR A 241 -5.68 48.86 -22.91
CA THR A 241 -6.05 48.54 -24.30
C THR A 241 -4.93 47.89 -25.13
N LYS A 242 -5.24 46.72 -25.72
CA LYS A 242 -4.77 46.09 -26.98
C LYS A 242 -3.39 46.45 -27.57
N LYS A 243 -2.55 45.41 -27.74
CA LYS A 243 -1.80 45.09 -28.97
C LYS A 243 -1.36 43.61 -29.01
N ASP A 244 -1.73 42.88 -30.06
CA ASP A 244 -1.41 41.46 -30.21
C ASP A 244 0.07 41.23 -30.61
N PHE A 245 0.78 40.39 -29.86
CA PHE A 245 2.00 39.70 -30.32
C PHE A 245 1.78 38.18 -30.30
N VAL A 246 2.53 37.42 -31.10
CA VAL A 246 2.38 35.96 -31.22
C VAL A 246 3.71 35.29 -30.92
N ILE A 247 3.81 34.55 -29.81
CA ILE A 247 4.96 33.68 -29.53
C ILE A 247 4.60 32.23 -29.86
N SER A 248 5.25 31.68 -30.90
CA SER A 248 5.18 30.25 -31.22
C SER A 248 6.23 29.48 -30.44
N ILE A 249 5.83 28.76 -29.39
CA ILE A 249 6.72 27.81 -28.70
C ILE A 249 6.65 26.48 -29.44
N ARG A 250 7.73 26.10 -30.14
CA ARG A 250 7.92 24.71 -30.58
C ARG A 250 8.23 23.85 -29.36
N VAL A 251 7.21 23.17 -28.84
CA VAL A 251 7.44 21.91 -28.10
C VAL A 251 8.25 21.00 -29.05
N PRO A 252 9.35 20.36 -28.60
CA PRO A 252 10.01 19.38 -29.45
C PRO A 252 8.95 18.35 -29.80
N GLU A 253 8.59 18.30 -31.09
CA GLU A 253 7.63 17.34 -31.61
C GLU A 253 8.08 15.98 -31.07
N PHE A 254 7.24 15.31 -30.27
CA PHE A 254 7.12 13.88 -30.50
C PHE A 254 6.57 13.80 -31.91
N LYS A 255 7.49 13.78 -32.89
CA LYS A 255 7.15 13.38 -34.23
C LYS A 255 6.74 11.92 -34.06
N ILE A 256 5.45 11.69 -33.80
CA ILE A 256 4.79 10.77 -34.70
C ILE A 256 5.09 11.40 -36.05
N PRO A 257 5.93 10.79 -36.91
CA PRO A 257 6.07 11.32 -38.24
C PRO A 257 4.65 11.55 -38.71
N LYS A 258 4.29 12.80 -39.04
CA LYS A 258 3.18 12.96 -39.95
C LYS A 258 3.59 12.06 -41.09
N LEU A 259 2.90 10.92 -41.25
CA LEU A 259 2.81 10.27 -42.54
C LEU A 259 2.61 11.46 -43.46
N PRO A 260 3.59 11.76 -44.32
CA PRO A 260 3.53 12.99 -45.07
C PRO A 260 2.11 13.04 -45.64
N LYS A 261 1.49 14.22 -45.62
CA LYS A 261 0.45 14.46 -46.62
C LYS A 261 1.22 14.44 -47.94
N ILE A 262 1.51 13.22 -48.38
CA ILE A 262 1.82 12.88 -49.72
C ILE A 262 0.58 13.43 -50.40
N GLY A 263 0.77 14.51 -51.14
CA GLY A 263 -0.15 14.82 -52.20
C GLY A 263 -0.17 13.57 -53.07
N LEU A 264 -1.14 12.69 -52.84
CA LEU A 264 -1.48 11.55 -53.69
C LEU A 264 -1.87 12.01 -55.10
N LYS A 265 -1.80 13.31 -55.36
CA LYS A 265 -1.91 13.94 -56.67
C LYS A 265 -0.62 13.85 -57.51
N LYS A 266 0.51 13.28 -57.02
CA LYS A 266 1.74 13.03 -57.83
C LYS A 266 2.60 11.80 -57.42
N LEU A 267 2.05 10.76 -56.79
CA LEU A 267 2.78 9.48 -56.63
C LEU A 267 2.28 8.44 -57.63
N SER A 268 3.19 7.66 -58.20
CA SER A 268 2.79 6.51 -59.01
C SER A 268 2.03 5.51 -58.13
N PRO A 269 1.05 4.76 -58.67
CA PRO A 269 0.33 3.71 -57.94
C PRO A 269 1.28 2.73 -57.22
N ILE A 270 2.46 2.53 -57.79
CA ILE A 270 3.53 1.69 -57.25
C ILE A 270 4.08 2.25 -55.93
N ALA A 271 4.32 3.56 -55.82
CA ALA A 271 4.84 4.16 -54.59
C ALA A 271 3.82 4.10 -53.43
N VAL A 272 2.53 4.21 -53.75
CA VAL A 272 1.44 4.05 -52.78
C VAL A 272 1.35 2.60 -52.31
N ALA A 273 1.41 1.64 -53.24
CA ALA A 273 1.42 0.22 -52.91
C ALA A 273 2.62 -0.15 -52.02
N VAL A 274 3.81 0.37 -52.33
CA VAL A 274 5.03 0.16 -51.52
C VAL A 274 4.86 0.75 -50.12
N ALA A 275 4.32 1.96 -49.98
CA ALA A 275 4.10 2.58 -48.67
C ALA A 275 3.07 1.78 -47.81
N VAL A 276 2.02 1.24 -48.43
CA VAL A 276 1.04 0.38 -47.77
C VAL A 276 1.70 -0.91 -47.28
N VAL A 277 2.51 -1.56 -48.13
CA VAL A 277 3.25 -2.78 -47.77
C VAL A 277 4.23 -2.52 -46.62
N ILE A 278 5.01 -1.43 -46.67
CA ILE A 278 5.93 -1.06 -45.57
C ILE A 278 5.16 -0.81 -44.27
N THR A 279 3.99 -0.17 -44.33
CA THR A 279 3.17 0.09 -43.15
C THR A 279 2.59 -1.20 -42.58
N LEU A 280 2.12 -2.12 -43.42
CA LEU A 280 1.62 -3.43 -43.00
C LEU A 280 2.71 -4.30 -42.38
N ILE A 281 3.95 -4.23 -42.90
CA ILE A 281 5.08 -4.98 -42.35
C ILE A 281 5.57 -4.36 -41.03
N SER A 282 5.58 -3.02 -40.91
CA SER A 282 6.11 -2.34 -39.72
C SER A 282 5.11 -2.20 -38.57
N SER A 283 3.80 -2.19 -38.83
CA SER A 283 2.77 -1.99 -37.80
C SER A 283 2.81 -3.01 -36.65
N PRO A 284 3.07 -4.32 -36.85
CA PRO A 284 3.11 -5.28 -35.75
C PRO A 284 4.29 -4.99 -34.80
N TYR A 285 5.42 -4.54 -35.32
CA TYR A 285 6.61 -4.17 -34.54
C TYR A 285 6.40 -2.87 -33.76
N VAL A 286 5.75 -1.88 -34.37
CA VAL A 286 5.39 -0.64 -33.67
C VAL A 286 4.40 -0.92 -32.54
N ALA A 287 3.41 -1.79 -32.78
CA ALA A 287 2.48 -2.24 -31.75
C ALA A 287 3.19 -2.97 -30.60
N LEU A 288 4.17 -3.84 -30.91
CA LEU A 288 4.99 -4.52 -29.90
C LEU A 288 5.74 -3.52 -29.01
N GLY A 289 6.47 -2.59 -29.63
CA GLY A 289 7.24 -1.58 -28.91
C GLY A 289 6.36 -0.68 -28.04
N ALA A 290 5.21 -0.25 -28.56
CA ALA A 290 4.24 0.53 -27.80
C ALA A 290 3.66 -0.26 -26.61
N SER A 291 3.35 -1.54 -26.83
CA SER A 291 2.88 -2.43 -25.77
C SER A 291 3.94 -2.58 -24.67
N GLY A 292 5.20 -2.86 -25.01
CA GLY A 292 6.29 -2.98 -24.03
C GLY A 292 6.50 -1.70 -23.21
N VAL A 293 6.38 -0.52 -23.83
CA VAL A 293 6.45 0.77 -23.11
C VAL A 293 5.31 0.93 -22.12
N LEU A 294 4.09 0.56 -22.50
CA LEU A 294 2.92 0.62 -21.62
C LEU A 294 3.01 -0.40 -20.48
N LEU A 295 3.49 -1.61 -20.76
CA LEU A 295 3.73 -2.64 -19.76
C LEU A 295 4.75 -2.17 -18.72
N LYS A 296 5.86 -1.57 -19.17
CA LYS A 296 6.85 -0.97 -18.27
C LYS A 296 6.24 0.14 -17.41
N ARG A 297 5.45 1.03 -18.01
CA ARG A 297 4.74 2.09 -17.25
C ARG A 297 3.75 1.50 -16.25
N ALA A 298 3.05 0.42 -16.58
CA ALA A 298 2.16 -0.25 -15.65
C ALA A 298 2.95 -0.80 -14.46
N TYR A 299 4.06 -1.49 -14.71
CA TYR A 299 4.95 -2.02 -13.68
C TYR A 299 5.50 -0.92 -12.76
N ASP A 300 6.02 0.17 -13.34
CA ASP A 300 6.59 1.29 -12.56
C ASP A 300 5.51 1.97 -11.68
N ASN A 301 4.29 2.12 -12.18
CA ASN A 301 3.20 2.71 -11.40
C ASN A 301 2.67 1.76 -10.32
N PHE A 302 2.54 0.46 -10.62
CA PHE A 302 2.12 -0.55 -9.64
C PHE A 302 3.12 -0.66 -8.49
N THR A 303 4.42 -0.71 -8.80
CA THR A 303 5.48 -0.77 -7.78
C THR A 303 5.55 0.47 -6.90
N GLN A 304 5.16 1.64 -7.45
CA GLN A 304 5.06 2.90 -6.72
C GLN A 304 3.71 3.10 -5.98
N GLY A 305 2.80 2.12 -5.99
CA GLY A 305 1.48 2.24 -5.36
C GLY A 305 0.50 3.17 -6.08
N LYS A 306 0.80 3.58 -7.32
CA LYS A 306 -0.04 4.45 -8.15
C LYS A 306 -0.99 3.62 -9.01
N THR A 307 -2.03 3.06 -8.42
CA THR A 307 -2.90 2.05 -9.07
C THR A 307 -3.89 2.62 -10.08
N THR A 308 -4.22 3.92 -10.02
CA THR A 308 -5.34 4.54 -10.76
C THR A 308 -5.29 4.42 -12.28
N ARG A 309 -4.10 4.24 -12.87
CA ARG A 309 -3.92 4.11 -14.34
C ARG A 309 -3.31 2.78 -14.77
N VAL A 310 -2.98 1.89 -13.84
CA VAL A 310 -2.32 0.63 -14.16
C VAL A 310 -3.24 -0.25 -15.01
N GLY A 311 -4.53 -0.31 -14.68
CA GLY A 311 -5.54 -1.05 -15.47
C GLY A 311 -5.65 -0.56 -16.91
N PHE A 312 -5.61 0.77 -17.12
CA PHE A 312 -5.60 1.36 -18.46
C PHE A 312 -4.36 0.97 -19.26
N TYR A 313 -3.17 1.05 -18.64
CA TYR A 313 -1.92 0.69 -19.29
C TYR A 313 -1.87 -0.80 -19.67
N LEU A 314 -2.29 -1.69 -18.77
CA LEU A 314 -2.30 -3.13 -19.02
C LEU A 314 -3.35 -3.54 -20.06
N ASN A 315 -4.54 -2.93 -20.04
CA ASN A 315 -5.57 -3.17 -21.06
C ASN A 315 -5.10 -2.71 -22.45
N THR A 316 -4.51 -1.52 -22.53
CA THR A 316 -4.01 -0.97 -23.80
C THR A 316 -2.79 -1.75 -24.31
N SER A 317 -1.88 -2.13 -23.40
CA SER A 317 -0.74 -3.00 -23.70
C SER A 317 -1.20 -4.36 -24.22
N GLY A 318 -2.18 -4.99 -23.58
CA GLY A 318 -2.77 -6.26 -24.03
C GLY A 318 -3.28 -6.18 -25.46
N LYS A 319 -4.15 -5.20 -25.77
CA LYS A 319 -4.69 -5.01 -27.12
C LYS A 319 -3.61 -4.79 -28.18
N LEU A 320 -2.59 -3.98 -27.87
CA LEU A 320 -1.48 -3.74 -28.79
C LEU A 320 -0.60 -4.98 -28.98
N ALA A 321 -0.42 -5.78 -27.93
CA ALA A 321 0.30 -7.04 -28.01
C ALA A 321 -0.49 -8.08 -28.83
N ASP A 322 -1.81 -8.15 -28.67
CA ASP A 322 -2.69 -9.01 -29.48
C ASP A 322 -2.59 -8.64 -30.97
N MET A 323 -2.70 -7.34 -31.29
CA MET A 323 -2.52 -6.84 -32.66
C MET A 323 -1.12 -7.15 -33.22
N SER A 324 -0.10 -7.02 -32.39
CA SER A 324 1.28 -7.34 -32.75
C SER A 324 1.43 -8.82 -33.07
N LEU A 325 0.93 -9.70 -32.21
CA LEU A 325 1.03 -11.15 -32.36
C LEU A 325 0.30 -11.64 -33.62
N GLU A 326 -0.92 -11.15 -33.87
CA GLU A 326 -1.66 -11.49 -35.09
C GLU A 326 -0.93 -11.02 -36.35
N GLY A 327 -0.41 -9.79 -36.33
CA GLY A 327 0.36 -9.24 -37.44
C GLY A 327 1.65 -10.03 -37.69
N MET A 328 2.39 -10.39 -36.65
CA MET A 328 3.59 -11.21 -36.76
C MET A 328 3.29 -12.64 -37.20
N ARG A 329 2.18 -13.23 -36.75
CA ARG A 329 1.70 -14.54 -37.25
C ARG A 329 1.46 -14.48 -38.75
N ALA A 330 0.76 -13.45 -39.23
CA ALA A 330 0.52 -13.24 -40.66
C ALA A 330 1.85 -13.08 -41.43
N LEU A 331 2.79 -12.28 -40.92
CA LEU A 331 4.11 -12.10 -41.54
C LEU A 331 4.94 -13.39 -41.56
N SER A 332 4.89 -14.20 -40.49
CA SER A 332 5.60 -15.48 -40.40
C SER A 332 5.08 -16.53 -41.38
N SER A 333 3.81 -16.41 -41.80
CA SER A 333 3.17 -17.32 -42.77
C SER A 333 3.52 -17.01 -44.23
N VAL A 334 4.22 -15.89 -44.50
CA VAL A 334 4.60 -15.50 -45.86
C VAL A 334 5.66 -16.46 -46.43
N PRO A 335 5.41 -17.11 -47.59
CA PRO A 335 6.38 -18.01 -48.21
C PRO A 335 7.73 -17.32 -48.46
N VAL A 336 8.84 -18.03 -48.20
CA VAL A 336 10.23 -17.57 -48.38
C VAL A 336 10.69 -16.47 -47.41
N LEU A 337 9.87 -15.45 -47.16
CA LEU A 337 10.22 -14.30 -46.32
C LEU A 337 9.78 -14.43 -44.86
N GLY A 338 8.93 -15.40 -44.51
CA GLY A 338 8.36 -15.54 -43.17
C GLY A 338 9.39 -15.72 -42.05
N LYS A 339 10.52 -16.39 -42.30
CA LYS A 339 11.62 -16.50 -41.32
C LYS A 339 12.28 -15.15 -41.01
N TRP A 340 12.31 -14.23 -41.97
CA TRP A 340 12.91 -12.90 -41.80
C TRP A 340 11.91 -11.89 -41.26
N LEU A 341 10.65 -11.97 -41.71
CA LEU A 341 9.57 -11.05 -41.33
C LEU A 341 8.84 -11.44 -40.04
N GLY A 342 9.05 -12.67 -39.53
CA GLY A 342 8.52 -13.15 -38.25
C GLY A 342 9.48 -12.98 -37.07
N PHE A 343 10.58 -12.25 -37.24
CA PHE A 343 11.48 -11.91 -36.12
C PHE A 343 10.70 -11.16 -35.03
N GLY A 344 10.92 -11.52 -33.75
CA GLY A 344 10.18 -10.93 -32.62
C GLY A 344 8.82 -11.57 -32.32
N PHE A 345 8.41 -12.62 -33.04
CA PHE A 345 7.18 -13.37 -32.73
C PHE A 345 7.18 -13.90 -31.29
N ASP A 346 8.29 -14.48 -30.84
CA ASP A 346 8.45 -14.96 -29.46
C ASP A 346 8.36 -13.81 -28.44
N ASP A 347 8.92 -12.64 -28.77
CA ASP A 347 8.84 -11.44 -27.91
C ASP A 347 7.41 -10.89 -27.86
N ALA A 348 6.64 -10.99 -28.96
CA ALA A 348 5.23 -10.61 -29.00
C ALA A 348 4.36 -11.54 -28.13
N ILE A 349 4.62 -12.85 -28.12
CA ILE A 349 3.96 -13.78 -27.19
C ILE A 349 4.30 -13.40 -25.75
N LEU A 350 5.58 -13.18 -25.46
CA LEU A 350 6.04 -12.83 -24.11
C LEU A 350 5.39 -11.53 -23.59
N VAL A 351 5.37 -10.48 -24.41
CA VAL A 351 4.76 -9.18 -24.05
C VAL A 351 3.25 -9.30 -23.90
N GLN A 352 2.59 -10.08 -24.76
CA GLN A 352 1.15 -10.36 -24.63
C GLN A 352 0.87 -11.07 -23.30
N GLN A 353 1.53 -12.19 -23.03
CA GLN A 353 1.33 -12.95 -21.81
C GLN A 353 1.61 -12.12 -20.56
N ALA A 354 2.65 -11.28 -20.57
CA ALA A 354 2.94 -10.38 -19.46
C ALA A 354 1.84 -9.32 -19.26
N ALA A 355 1.31 -8.74 -20.34
CA ALA A 355 0.22 -7.78 -20.26
C ALA A 355 -1.07 -8.40 -19.72
N HIS A 356 -1.45 -9.59 -20.23
CA HIS A 356 -2.63 -10.34 -19.77
C HIS A 356 -2.47 -10.81 -18.31
N SER A 357 -1.30 -11.32 -17.93
CA SER A 357 -0.99 -11.65 -16.53
C SER A 357 -1.15 -10.44 -15.62
N GLY A 358 -0.66 -9.28 -16.06
CA GLY A 358 -0.83 -8.03 -15.33
C GLY A 358 -2.31 -7.64 -15.16
N GLN A 359 -3.15 -7.81 -16.19
CA GLN A 359 -4.59 -7.54 -16.08
C GLN A 359 -5.26 -8.45 -15.03
N ARG A 360 -4.90 -9.73 -14.99
CA ARG A 360 -5.37 -10.68 -13.97
C ARG A 360 -4.91 -10.28 -12.57
N ALA A 361 -3.66 -9.88 -12.41
CA ALA A 361 -3.12 -9.42 -11.13
C ALA A 361 -3.89 -8.21 -10.57
N ILE A 362 -4.34 -7.27 -11.43
CA ILE A 362 -5.19 -6.15 -11.00
C ILE A 362 -6.53 -6.64 -10.49
N LYS A 363 -7.18 -7.58 -11.19
CA LYS A 363 -8.47 -8.14 -10.75
C LYS A 363 -8.36 -8.86 -9.42
N VAL A 364 -7.31 -9.68 -9.25
CA VAL A 364 -6.98 -10.33 -7.97
C VAL A 364 -6.83 -9.28 -6.86
N THR A 365 -6.12 -8.19 -7.14
CA THR A 365 -5.94 -7.10 -6.18
C THR A 365 -7.25 -6.39 -5.84
N ALA A 366 -8.11 -6.16 -6.84
CA ALA A 366 -9.41 -5.53 -6.64
C ALA A 366 -10.34 -6.39 -5.77
N LEU A 367 -10.48 -7.68 -6.12
CA LEU A 367 -11.27 -8.64 -5.35
C LEU A 367 -10.75 -8.81 -3.92
N ALA A 368 -9.43 -8.87 -3.73
CA ALA A 368 -8.84 -8.92 -2.40
C ALA A 368 -9.12 -7.64 -1.60
N SER A 369 -9.05 -6.46 -2.23
CA SER A 369 -9.39 -5.19 -1.59
C SER A 369 -10.87 -5.12 -1.20
N GLU A 370 -11.77 -5.66 -2.02
CA GLU A 370 -13.20 -5.71 -1.75
C GLU A 370 -13.50 -6.62 -0.54
N ILE A 371 -12.84 -7.78 -0.44
CA ILE A 371 -12.95 -8.65 0.73
C ILE A 371 -12.43 -7.94 1.98
N VAL A 372 -11.27 -7.30 1.92
CA VAL A 372 -10.70 -6.56 3.07
C VAL A 372 -11.63 -5.43 3.50
N SER A 373 -12.20 -4.69 2.55
CA SER A 373 -13.18 -3.64 2.85
C SER A 373 -14.42 -4.22 3.53
N GLY A 374 -14.96 -5.32 2.98
CA GLY A 374 -16.15 -5.98 3.52
C GLY A 374 -15.98 -6.53 4.94
N ILE A 375 -14.76 -6.88 5.35
CA ILE A 375 -14.46 -7.32 6.74
C ILE A 375 -14.81 -6.23 7.75
N PHE A 376 -14.55 -4.96 7.42
CA PHE A 376 -14.71 -3.81 8.32
C PHE A 376 -15.99 -3.01 8.07
N ASP A 377 -16.69 -3.24 6.96
CA ASP A 377 -17.90 -2.52 6.61
C ASP A 377 -19.13 -3.05 7.38
N ASP A 378 -20.11 -2.18 7.59
CA ASP A 378 -21.37 -2.53 8.26
C ASP A 378 -22.33 -3.26 7.30
N GLU A 379 -22.16 -3.09 5.99
CA GLU A 379 -23.03 -3.69 4.96
C GLU A 379 -22.74 -5.18 4.69
N PRO A 380 -23.75 -6.07 4.68
CA PRO A 380 -23.53 -7.49 4.43
C PRO A 380 -22.97 -7.71 3.02
N TYR A 381 -21.98 -8.59 2.91
CA TYR A 381 -21.37 -8.97 1.64
C TYR A 381 -21.18 -10.48 1.54
N ASP A 382 -21.14 -11.00 0.31
CA ASP A 382 -21.00 -12.43 0.06
C ASP A 382 -19.51 -12.81 -0.06
N VAL A 383 -18.92 -13.15 1.09
CA VAL A 383 -17.52 -13.58 1.16
C VAL A 383 -17.26 -14.89 0.41
N GLU A 384 -18.26 -15.77 0.27
CA GLU A 384 -18.14 -17.02 -0.47
C GLU A 384 -18.02 -16.74 -1.98
N ALA A 385 -18.92 -15.92 -2.52
CA ALA A 385 -18.90 -15.54 -3.94
C ALA A 385 -17.63 -14.73 -4.32
N LEU A 386 -17.19 -13.82 -3.46
CA LEU A 386 -15.95 -13.07 -3.67
C LEU A 386 -14.70 -13.96 -3.58
N SER A 387 -14.65 -14.88 -2.61
CA SER A 387 -13.57 -15.86 -2.49
C SER A 387 -13.51 -16.78 -3.71
N GLU A 388 -14.64 -17.26 -4.21
CA GLU A 388 -14.70 -18.08 -5.42
C GLU A 388 -14.16 -17.32 -6.64
N SER A 389 -14.61 -16.06 -6.81
CA SER A 389 -14.13 -15.17 -7.88
C SER A 389 -12.62 -14.91 -7.78
N LEU A 390 -12.12 -14.67 -6.56
CA LEU A 390 -10.71 -14.46 -6.29
C LEU A 390 -9.89 -15.73 -6.58
N ASN A 391 -10.38 -16.90 -6.20
CA ASN A 391 -9.73 -18.18 -6.47
C ASN A 391 -9.61 -18.42 -7.98
N LEU A 392 -10.67 -18.18 -8.75
CA LEU A 392 -10.66 -18.33 -10.21
C LEU A 392 -9.65 -17.39 -10.90
N GLU A 393 -9.63 -16.12 -10.52
CA GLU A 393 -8.69 -15.14 -11.08
C GLU A 393 -7.24 -15.42 -10.66
N LEU A 394 -7.04 -15.91 -9.44
CA LEU A 394 -5.71 -16.31 -8.93
C LEU A 394 -5.20 -17.58 -9.61
N GLU A 395 -6.07 -18.56 -9.88
CA GLU A 395 -5.72 -19.78 -10.61
C GLU A 395 -5.32 -19.45 -12.05
N ALA A 396 -6.10 -18.58 -12.71
CA ALA A 396 -5.76 -18.07 -14.03
C ALA A 396 -4.40 -17.33 -14.02
N LEU A 397 -4.15 -16.51 -13.00
CA LEU A 397 -2.86 -15.81 -12.83
C LEU A 397 -1.69 -16.80 -12.64
N TYR A 398 -1.86 -17.83 -11.81
CA TYR A 398 -0.87 -18.89 -11.61
C TYR A 398 -0.55 -19.61 -12.92
N GLN A 399 -1.56 -20.01 -13.69
CA GLN A 399 -1.36 -20.67 -14.98
C GLN A 399 -0.62 -19.75 -15.96
N GLN A 400 -1.07 -18.50 -16.13
CA GLN A 400 -0.45 -17.55 -17.05
C GLN A 400 1.00 -17.23 -16.69
N THR A 401 1.29 -17.02 -15.40
CA THR A 401 2.66 -16.77 -14.93
C THR A 401 3.56 -18.00 -15.11
N SER A 402 3.01 -19.21 -15.01
CA SER A 402 3.74 -20.45 -15.29
C SER A 402 4.15 -20.58 -16.77
N PHE A 403 3.23 -20.27 -17.68
CA PHE A 403 3.54 -20.22 -19.12
C PHE A 403 4.60 -19.14 -19.41
N LEU A 404 4.41 -17.95 -18.84
CA LEU A 404 5.32 -16.82 -19.03
C LEU A 404 6.73 -17.12 -18.51
N GLU A 405 6.87 -17.78 -17.35
CA GLU A 405 8.16 -18.20 -16.81
C GLU A 405 8.86 -19.20 -17.74
N SER A 406 8.12 -20.19 -18.26
CA SER A 406 8.63 -21.19 -19.20
C SER A 406 9.14 -20.54 -20.49
N GLU A 407 8.38 -19.60 -21.04
CA GLU A 407 8.76 -18.86 -22.26
C GLU A 407 9.90 -17.87 -22.03
N ALA A 408 9.94 -17.25 -20.86
CA ALA A 408 11.00 -16.32 -20.48
C ALA A 408 12.37 -17.02 -20.37
N LYS A 409 12.44 -18.35 -20.25
CA LYS A 409 13.69 -19.14 -20.17
C LYS A 409 14.69 -18.56 -19.15
N GLY A 410 14.18 -18.12 -18.00
CA GLY A 410 14.99 -17.56 -16.92
C GLY A 410 15.39 -16.08 -17.06
N ARG A 411 14.92 -15.35 -18.08
CA ARG A 411 15.18 -13.90 -18.24
C ARG A 411 14.59 -13.04 -17.09
N PHE A 412 13.53 -13.52 -16.44
CA PHE A 412 12.81 -12.81 -15.38
C PHE A 412 12.65 -13.72 -14.15
N PRO A 413 13.64 -13.78 -13.25
CA PRO A 413 13.59 -14.64 -12.06
C PRO A 413 12.41 -14.30 -11.12
N GLU A 414 11.91 -13.07 -11.16
CA GLU A 414 10.76 -12.60 -10.35
C GLU A 414 9.47 -13.35 -10.68
N LEU A 415 9.35 -13.91 -11.88
CA LEU A 415 8.18 -14.72 -12.28
C LEU A 415 8.07 -16.00 -11.47
N LYS A 416 9.20 -16.63 -11.14
CA LYS A 416 9.23 -17.82 -10.29
C LYS A 416 8.68 -17.50 -8.91
N THR A 417 9.07 -16.35 -8.36
CA THR A 417 8.59 -15.84 -7.08
C THR A 417 7.09 -15.54 -7.14
N LEU A 418 6.63 -14.81 -8.15
CA LEU A 418 5.21 -14.51 -8.33
C LEU A 418 4.36 -15.77 -8.47
N ARG A 419 4.80 -16.74 -9.27
CA ARG A 419 4.14 -18.04 -9.43
C ARG A 419 4.07 -18.78 -8.09
N PHE A 420 5.16 -18.79 -7.33
CA PHE A 420 5.21 -19.42 -6.02
C PHE A 420 4.20 -18.80 -5.04
N TYR A 421 4.11 -17.47 -4.98
CA TYR A 421 3.09 -16.80 -4.17
C TYR A 421 1.67 -17.08 -4.67
N ALA A 422 1.43 -16.99 -5.99
CA ALA A 422 0.12 -17.27 -6.55
C ALA A 422 -0.36 -18.70 -6.24
N ALA A 423 0.53 -19.68 -6.35
CA ALA A 423 0.24 -21.08 -6.06
C ALA A 423 -0.16 -21.31 -4.60
N ASN A 424 0.62 -20.78 -3.66
CA ASN A 424 0.34 -20.98 -2.24
C ASN A 424 -0.84 -20.14 -1.74
N SER A 425 -1.06 -18.95 -2.31
CA SER A 425 -2.24 -18.13 -2.01
C SER A 425 -3.56 -18.82 -2.39
N LEU A 426 -3.58 -19.75 -3.34
CA LEU A 426 -4.79 -20.53 -3.65
C LEU A 426 -5.28 -21.34 -2.45
N GLY A 427 -4.38 -21.93 -1.66
CA GLY A 427 -4.74 -22.67 -0.45
C GLY A 427 -5.40 -21.77 0.60
N LEU A 428 -4.96 -20.52 0.70
CA LEU A 428 -5.53 -19.52 1.60
C LEU A 428 -6.89 -19.02 1.09
N VAL A 429 -6.97 -18.63 -0.18
CA VAL A 429 -8.19 -18.05 -0.77
C VAL A 429 -9.35 -19.06 -0.73
N ARG A 430 -9.10 -20.33 -1.03
CA ARG A 430 -10.13 -21.39 -0.96
C ARG A 430 -10.73 -21.57 0.43
N ASN A 431 -9.92 -21.35 1.46
CA ASN A 431 -10.35 -21.47 2.86
C ASN A 431 -10.77 -20.12 3.46
N LEU A 432 -10.66 -19.02 2.72
CA LEU A 432 -10.93 -17.67 3.21
C LEU A 432 -12.34 -17.49 3.81
N PRO A 433 -13.42 -18.07 3.24
CA PRO A 433 -14.74 -17.99 3.85
C PRO A 433 -14.81 -18.67 5.23
N ASP A 434 -14.21 -19.86 5.38
CA ASP A 434 -14.13 -20.55 6.69
C ASP A 434 -13.26 -19.75 7.67
N LEU A 435 -12.11 -19.24 7.22
CA LEU A 435 -11.21 -18.43 8.05
C LEU A 435 -11.89 -17.14 8.55
N LEU A 436 -12.80 -16.55 7.77
CA LEU A 436 -13.58 -15.36 8.15
C LEU A 436 -14.94 -15.71 8.80
N GLY A 437 -15.10 -16.96 9.23
CA GLY A 437 -16.25 -17.43 9.99
C GLY A 437 -17.56 -17.52 9.21
N GLY A 438 -17.50 -17.86 7.92
CA GLY A 438 -18.66 -18.03 7.03
C GLY A 438 -19.69 -19.03 7.56
N GLN A 439 -19.23 -20.19 8.03
CA GLN A 439 -20.09 -21.27 8.55
C GLN A 439 -20.20 -21.30 10.08
N ALA A 440 -19.10 -21.02 10.77
CA ALA A 440 -19.03 -20.96 12.23
C ALA A 440 -18.19 -19.74 12.65
N THR A 441 -18.53 -19.12 13.78
CA THR A 441 -17.74 -18.03 14.34
C THR A 441 -16.30 -18.47 14.57
N LYS A 442 -15.34 -17.62 14.15
CA LYS A 442 -13.90 -17.84 14.32
C LYS A 442 -13.32 -16.78 15.23
N THR A 443 -12.44 -17.16 16.14
CA THR A 443 -11.73 -16.18 16.99
C THR A 443 -10.23 -16.39 16.86
N TYR A 444 -9.49 -15.32 16.54
CA TYR A 444 -8.03 -15.37 16.44
C TYR A 444 -7.40 -14.57 17.58
N LEU A 445 -6.31 -15.12 18.15
CA LEU A 445 -5.47 -14.41 19.10
C LEU A 445 -4.41 -13.60 18.33
N ILE A 446 -4.38 -12.29 18.51
CA ILE A 446 -3.36 -11.41 17.94
C ILE A 446 -2.43 -10.96 19.06
N LEU A 447 -1.16 -11.34 19.02
CA LEU A 447 -0.15 -10.94 20.00
C LEU A 447 0.53 -9.64 19.56
N PHE A 448 0.60 -8.66 20.45
CA PHE A 448 1.35 -7.42 20.23
C PHE A 448 2.68 -7.48 20.97
N GLN A 449 3.75 -7.63 20.20
CA GLN A 449 5.08 -7.91 20.71
C GLN A 449 5.98 -6.68 20.69
N ASN A 450 6.65 -6.41 21.81
CA ASN A 450 7.66 -5.37 21.91
C ASN A 450 9.04 -5.96 21.57
N ASN A 451 9.50 -5.78 20.34
CA ASN A 451 10.81 -6.24 19.88
C ASN A 451 12.01 -5.42 20.46
N MET A 452 11.76 -4.38 21.25
CA MET A 452 12.81 -3.75 22.07
C MET A 452 13.20 -4.56 23.29
N GLU A 453 12.32 -5.46 23.71
CA GLU A 453 12.61 -6.51 24.66
C GLU A 453 12.48 -7.85 23.94
N LEU A 454 13.53 -8.20 23.21
CA LEU A 454 13.48 -9.26 22.21
C LEU A 454 13.17 -10.62 22.86
N ARG A 455 12.25 -11.36 22.23
CA ARG A 455 11.97 -12.78 22.50
C ARG A 455 12.11 -13.56 21.20
N PRO A 456 12.23 -14.90 21.28
CA PRO A 456 12.54 -15.75 20.12
C PRO A 456 11.64 -15.57 18.89
N THR A 457 10.34 -15.30 19.08
CA THR A 457 9.39 -15.14 17.97
C THR A 457 8.99 -13.68 17.70
N GLY A 458 9.77 -12.69 18.13
CA GLY A 458 9.52 -11.29 17.81
C GLY A 458 9.79 -10.32 18.95
N GLY A 459 9.23 -10.57 20.13
CA GLY A 459 9.35 -9.64 21.25
C GLY A 459 8.54 -10.06 22.46
N PHE A 460 8.71 -9.34 23.57
CA PHE A 460 7.89 -9.51 24.76
C PHE A 460 6.41 -9.28 24.46
N ILE A 461 5.53 -10.19 24.87
CA ILE A 461 4.09 -10.07 24.64
C ILE A 461 3.53 -9.12 25.70
N GLY A 462 3.37 -7.84 25.36
CA GLY A 462 2.84 -6.84 26.30
C GLY A 462 1.31 -6.78 26.33
N SER A 463 0.68 -7.14 25.22
CA SER A 463 -0.78 -7.17 25.09
C SER A 463 -1.20 -8.11 23.97
N PHE A 464 -2.49 -8.41 23.92
CA PHE A 464 -3.08 -9.22 22.86
C PHE A 464 -4.49 -8.74 22.52
N ALA A 465 -5.01 -9.18 21.37
CA ALA A 465 -6.40 -9.00 21.00
C ALA A 465 -7.07 -10.34 20.68
N LEU A 466 -8.36 -10.45 20.98
CA LEU A 466 -9.22 -11.51 20.46
C LEU A 466 -10.06 -10.92 19.34
N ALA A 467 -9.75 -11.30 18.09
CA ALA A 467 -10.46 -10.86 16.90
C ALA A 467 -11.49 -11.93 16.50
N THR A 468 -12.77 -11.62 16.64
CA THR A 468 -13.86 -12.56 16.37
C THR A 468 -14.51 -12.24 15.03
N PHE A 469 -14.60 -13.23 14.15
CA PHE A 469 -15.17 -13.13 12.82
C PHE A 469 -16.45 -13.97 12.70
N THR A 470 -17.45 -13.42 12.01
CA THR A 470 -18.67 -14.14 11.67
C THR A 470 -19.15 -13.69 10.30
N LYS A 471 -19.55 -14.65 9.44
CA LYS A 471 -20.11 -14.38 8.11
C LYS A 471 -19.26 -13.44 7.27
N GLY A 472 -17.94 -13.57 7.30
CA GLY A 472 -17.02 -12.71 6.54
C GLY A 472 -16.59 -11.43 7.27
N LYS A 473 -17.20 -11.09 8.40
CA LYS A 473 -17.02 -9.78 9.07
C LYS A 473 -16.30 -9.88 10.39
N LEU A 474 -15.57 -8.82 10.75
CA LEU A 474 -15.07 -8.62 12.10
C LEU A 474 -16.22 -8.20 13.03
N LEU A 475 -16.64 -9.09 13.91
CA LEU A 475 -17.72 -8.88 14.88
C LEU A 475 -17.24 -8.13 16.13
N ASP A 476 -16.11 -8.55 16.67
CA ASP A 476 -15.56 -8.02 17.91
C ASP A 476 -14.03 -8.05 17.88
N LEU A 477 -13.43 -7.09 18.57
CA LEU A 477 -11.99 -6.95 18.71
C LEU A 477 -11.65 -6.49 20.12
N ALA A 478 -11.50 -7.45 21.02
CA ALA A 478 -11.21 -7.19 22.42
C ALA A 478 -9.70 -7.14 22.66
N VAL A 479 -9.16 -5.95 22.93
CA VAL A 479 -7.73 -5.76 23.28
C VAL A 479 -7.54 -5.82 24.78
N MET A 480 -6.57 -6.60 25.24
CA MET A 480 -6.28 -6.86 26.66
C MET A 480 -4.77 -6.74 26.94
N ASP A 481 -4.44 -6.25 28.12
CA ASP A 481 -3.08 -6.30 28.66
C ASP A 481 -2.75 -7.73 29.13
N VAL A 482 -1.51 -8.18 28.90
CA VAL A 482 -1.10 -9.55 29.21
C VAL A 482 -1.17 -9.86 30.71
N TYR A 483 -0.84 -8.91 31.58
CA TYR A 483 -0.82 -9.12 33.03
C TYR A 483 -2.23 -9.32 33.60
N SER A 484 -3.26 -8.84 32.88
CA SER A 484 -4.65 -9.11 33.23
C SER A 484 -5.03 -10.58 33.01
N ALA A 485 -4.40 -11.25 32.04
CA ALA A 485 -4.55 -12.69 31.82
C ALA A 485 -3.65 -13.49 32.77
N ASP A 486 -2.36 -13.14 32.86
CA ASP A 486 -1.39 -13.80 33.74
C ASP A 486 -1.89 -13.87 35.20
N GLY A 487 -2.51 -12.79 35.70
CA GLY A 487 -3.06 -12.71 37.05
C GLY A 487 -4.24 -13.65 37.33
N GLN A 488 -4.82 -14.27 36.30
CA GLN A 488 -5.91 -15.23 36.39
C GLN A 488 -5.44 -16.69 36.33
N LEU A 489 -4.15 -16.94 36.04
CA LEU A 489 -3.57 -18.29 36.03
C LEU A 489 -3.74 -18.98 37.38
N LYS A 490 -4.36 -20.17 37.37
CA LYS A 490 -4.54 -20.98 38.58
C LYS A 490 -3.44 -22.02 38.70
N GLY A 491 -2.62 -21.91 39.74
CA GLY A 491 -1.58 -22.88 40.06
C GLY A 491 -0.19 -22.47 39.57
N HIS A 492 0.72 -23.44 39.52
CA HIS A 492 2.11 -23.25 39.14
C HIS A 492 2.42 -24.02 37.86
N VAL A 493 3.02 -23.33 36.90
CA VAL A 493 3.54 -23.88 35.65
C VAL A 493 5.04 -23.68 35.68
N GLU A 494 5.78 -24.80 35.65
CA GLU A 494 7.24 -24.74 35.72
C GLU A 494 7.81 -24.09 34.45
N PRO A 495 8.57 -22.99 34.57
CA PRO A 495 9.16 -22.34 33.40
C PRO A 495 10.33 -23.14 32.82
N PRO A 496 10.61 -22.98 31.51
CA PRO A 496 11.87 -23.43 30.92
C PRO A 496 13.07 -22.92 31.74
N LEU A 497 14.10 -23.77 31.90
CA LEU A 497 15.26 -23.44 32.77
C LEU A 497 15.88 -22.06 32.48
N PRO A 498 16.06 -21.63 31.22
CA PRO A 498 16.56 -20.28 30.96
C PRO A 498 15.64 -19.16 31.47
N ILE A 499 14.32 -19.32 31.38
CA ILE A 499 13.36 -18.37 31.97
C ILE A 499 13.52 -18.37 33.49
N LYS A 500 13.51 -19.56 34.11
CA LYS A 500 13.64 -19.71 35.56
C LYS A 500 14.89 -19.05 36.13
N TYR A 501 16.05 -19.32 35.52
CA TYR A 501 17.34 -18.91 36.06
C TYR A 501 17.81 -17.53 35.59
N TYR A 502 17.51 -17.15 34.34
CA TYR A 502 18.05 -15.91 33.77
C TYR A 502 17.09 -14.74 33.78
N LEU A 503 15.79 -14.98 33.56
CA LEU A 503 14.73 -13.98 33.83
C LEU A 503 14.39 -13.91 35.33
N GLY A 504 14.62 -15.00 36.07
CA GLY A 504 14.33 -15.05 37.51
C GLY A 504 12.85 -15.29 37.81
N GLU A 505 12.10 -15.78 36.83
CA GLU A 505 10.68 -16.05 36.95
C GLU A 505 10.45 -17.40 37.60
N ALA A 506 9.79 -17.40 38.77
CA ALA A 506 9.48 -18.64 39.47
C ALA A 506 8.37 -19.43 38.76
N ASN A 507 7.42 -18.73 38.13
CA ASN A 507 6.26 -19.31 37.45
C ASN A 507 6.24 -18.88 35.97
N TRP A 508 5.69 -19.71 35.10
CA TRP A 508 5.56 -19.41 33.68
C TRP A 508 4.17 -18.87 33.34
N PHE A 509 4.11 -17.92 32.41
CA PHE A 509 2.92 -17.14 32.06
C PHE A 509 2.86 -16.84 30.56
N LEU A 510 1.69 -16.39 30.08
CA LEU A 510 1.45 -16.02 28.69
C LEU A 510 2.47 -15.01 28.14
N ARG A 511 2.88 -14.02 28.95
CA ARG A 511 3.85 -12.97 28.53
C ARG A 511 5.19 -13.48 28.00
N ASP A 512 5.61 -14.68 28.42
CA ASP A 512 6.85 -15.35 28.00
C ASP A 512 6.57 -16.73 27.37
N ALA A 513 5.33 -17.00 26.96
CA ALA A 513 4.95 -18.27 26.33
C ALA A 513 5.60 -18.44 24.93
N ASN A 514 6.05 -17.35 24.31
CA ASN A 514 6.76 -17.35 23.03
C ASN A 514 8.26 -17.67 23.11
N TRP A 515 8.66 -18.48 24.10
CA TRP A 515 10.06 -18.84 24.33
C TRP A 515 10.63 -19.83 23.31
N ASP A 516 9.80 -20.63 22.67
CA ASP A 516 10.23 -21.55 21.63
C ASP A 516 10.55 -20.78 20.33
N PRO A 517 11.70 -21.01 19.67
CA PRO A 517 12.01 -20.29 18.44
C PRO A 517 11.18 -20.76 17.24
N ASP A 518 10.55 -21.93 17.31
CA ASP A 518 9.59 -22.45 16.35
C ASP A 518 8.19 -21.91 16.70
N PHE A 519 7.65 -21.05 15.85
CA PHE A 519 6.42 -20.33 16.19
C PHE A 519 5.16 -21.21 16.23
N PRO A 520 4.97 -22.24 15.40
CA PRO A 520 3.88 -23.19 15.61
C PRO A 520 3.94 -23.85 17.00
N THR A 521 5.13 -24.23 17.46
CA THR A 521 5.34 -24.75 18.82
C THR A 521 5.03 -23.70 19.89
N ALA A 522 5.49 -22.46 19.70
CA ALA A 522 5.19 -21.35 20.60
C ALA A 522 3.71 -20.99 20.63
N ALA A 523 3.04 -20.98 19.48
CA ALA A 523 1.62 -20.67 19.33
C ALA A 523 0.75 -21.68 20.07
N ALA A 524 1.04 -22.97 19.97
CA ALA A 524 0.34 -24.00 20.75
C ALA A 524 0.50 -23.79 22.27
N GLN A 525 1.69 -23.37 22.71
CA GLN A 525 1.93 -23.03 24.13
C GLN A 525 1.17 -21.77 24.55
N ILE A 526 1.13 -20.76 23.69
CA ILE A 526 0.38 -19.51 23.87
C ILE A 526 -1.12 -19.78 23.99
N GLU A 527 -1.70 -20.60 23.11
CA GLU A 527 -3.12 -21.00 23.17
C GLU A 527 -3.42 -21.74 24.47
N TRP A 528 -2.50 -22.61 24.92
CA TRP A 528 -2.65 -23.29 26.19
C TRP A 528 -2.68 -22.31 27.37
N PHE A 529 -1.80 -21.30 27.39
CA PHE A 529 -1.83 -20.28 28.43
C PHE A 529 -3.11 -19.46 28.39
N LEU A 530 -3.57 -19.04 27.20
CA LEU A 530 -4.83 -18.31 27.04
C LEU A 530 -6.02 -19.09 27.63
N ASP A 531 -6.10 -20.40 27.37
CA ASP A 531 -7.11 -21.30 27.94
C ASP A 531 -7.00 -21.37 29.47
N LYS A 532 -5.79 -21.54 30.02
CA LYS A 532 -5.59 -21.67 31.47
C LYS A 532 -5.72 -20.38 32.27
N GLU A 533 -5.48 -19.24 31.63
CA GLU A 533 -5.55 -17.93 32.24
C GLU A 533 -6.97 -17.38 32.19
N ILE A 534 -7.64 -17.42 31.02
CA ILE A 534 -8.92 -16.73 30.84
C ILE A 534 -10.04 -17.59 30.23
N ASP A 535 -9.85 -18.91 30.13
CA ASP A 535 -10.86 -19.87 29.65
C ASP A 535 -11.35 -19.54 28.22
N ARG A 536 -10.41 -19.21 27.33
CA ARG A 536 -10.67 -18.88 25.92
C ARG A 536 -9.89 -19.80 24.99
N SER A 537 -10.60 -20.36 24.00
CA SER A 537 -10.05 -21.08 22.85
C SER A 537 -10.07 -20.20 21.60
N VAL A 538 -9.13 -20.42 20.69
CA VAL A 538 -9.00 -19.67 19.43
C VAL A 538 -8.75 -20.62 18.24
N ASP A 539 -9.04 -20.13 17.04
CA ASP A 539 -8.86 -20.82 15.74
C ASP A 539 -7.48 -20.57 15.10
N GLY A 540 -6.66 -19.73 15.74
CA GLY A 540 -5.28 -19.50 15.36
C GLY A 540 -4.64 -18.33 16.12
N VAL A 541 -3.34 -18.16 15.92
CA VAL A 541 -2.52 -17.13 16.57
C VAL A 541 -1.78 -16.32 15.52
N VAL A 542 -1.84 -14.99 15.63
CA VAL A 542 -1.07 -14.06 14.81
C VAL A 542 -0.16 -13.27 15.72
N ALA A 543 1.15 -13.32 15.52
CA ALA A 543 2.09 -12.46 16.22
C ALA A 543 2.48 -11.27 15.34
N VAL A 544 2.45 -10.06 15.91
CA VAL A 544 2.91 -8.83 15.26
C VAL A 544 3.83 -8.05 16.20
N ASP A 545 4.91 -7.49 15.67
CA ASP A 545 5.83 -6.63 16.43
C ASP A 545 5.70 -5.13 16.10
N LEU A 546 6.57 -4.29 16.68
CA LEU A 546 6.53 -2.84 16.47
C LEU A 546 6.87 -2.41 15.03
N GLU A 547 7.54 -3.23 14.22
CA GLU A 547 7.76 -2.92 12.80
C GLU A 547 6.45 -2.99 12.01
N VAL A 548 5.55 -3.89 12.40
CA VAL A 548 4.18 -3.93 11.86
C VAL A 548 3.45 -2.64 12.24
N ALA A 549 3.51 -2.25 13.51
CA ALA A 549 2.83 -1.05 13.97
C ALA A 549 3.35 0.21 13.24
N LYS A 550 4.68 0.34 13.09
CA LYS A 550 5.31 1.39 12.30
C LYS A 550 4.87 1.38 10.84
N SER A 551 4.85 0.19 10.21
CA SER A 551 4.43 0.03 8.81
C SER A 551 2.98 0.48 8.59
N VAL A 552 2.09 0.22 9.54
CA VAL A 552 0.72 0.71 9.52
C VAL A 552 0.69 2.24 9.67
N LEU A 553 1.40 2.80 10.66
CA LEU A 553 1.49 4.25 10.89
C LEU A 553 2.06 5.02 9.69
N GLU A 554 2.96 4.41 8.90
CA GLU A 554 3.42 4.98 7.63
C GLU A 554 2.30 5.15 6.59
N GLN A 555 1.23 4.34 6.67
CA GLN A 555 0.09 4.39 5.76
C GLN A 555 -1.07 5.23 6.30
N ILE A 556 -1.44 5.06 7.58
CA ILE A 556 -2.58 5.77 8.19
C ILE A 556 -2.21 7.18 8.69
N GLY A 557 -0.92 7.44 8.89
CA GLY A 557 -0.43 8.68 9.48
C GLY A 557 -0.35 8.62 11.01
N SER A 558 -0.36 9.79 11.63
CA SER A 558 -0.29 9.93 13.08
C SER A 558 -1.61 9.57 13.76
N VAL A 559 -1.53 8.85 14.89
CA VAL A 559 -2.66 8.41 15.70
C VAL A 559 -2.62 9.10 17.06
N HIS A 560 -3.75 9.64 17.50
CA HIS A 560 -3.88 10.20 18.85
C HIS A 560 -4.37 9.12 19.82
N VAL A 561 -3.57 8.83 20.85
CA VAL A 561 -3.89 7.87 21.92
C VAL A 561 -4.45 8.64 23.11
N ALA A 562 -5.78 8.71 23.19
CA ALA A 562 -6.50 9.58 24.12
C ALA A 562 -6.14 9.32 25.60
N ASP A 563 -6.07 8.05 26.02
CA ASP A 563 -5.78 7.65 27.41
C ASP A 563 -4.41 8.12 27.91
N PHE A 564 -3.47 8.37 26.98
CA PHE A 564 -2.11 8.83 27.28
C PHE A 564 -1.90 10.29 26.90
N ASN A 565 -2.88 10.93 26.24
CA ASN A 565 -2.77 12.25 25.63
C ASN A 565 -1.50 12.42 24.78
N GLN A 566 -1.18 11.39 23.98
CA GLN A 566 0.00 11.34 23.13
C GLN A 566 -0.39 11.17 21.67
N THR A 567 0.37 11.78 20.77
CA THR A 567 0.26 11.55 19.33
C THR A 567 1.44 10.70 18.88
N ILE A 568 1.15 9.52 18.36
CA ILE A 568 2.12 8.53 17.91
C ILE A 568 2.13 8.49 16.39
N ASP A 569 3.32 8.53 15.79
CA ASP A 569 3.53 8.35 14.37
C ASP A 569 4.70 7.37 14.12
N ALA A 570 4.95 7.06 12.85
CA ALA A 570 6.01 6.13 12.47
C ALA A 570 7.43 6.58 12.88
N LYS A 571 7.64 7.86 13.19
CA LYS A 571 8.96 8.42 13.55
C LYS A 571 9.20 8.38 15.05
N ASN A 572 8.16 8.61 15.84
CA ASN A 572 8.26 8.70 17.30
C ASN A 572 7.84 7.41 18.02
N LEU A 573 7.25 6.42 17.33
CA LEU A 573 6.76 5.17 17.93
C LEU A 573 7.76 4.57 18.91
N TYR A 574 9.00 4.31 18.47
CA TYR A 574 10.00 3.68 19.32
C TYR A 574 10.36 4.53 20.52
N GLU A 575 10.54 5.83 20.33
CA GLU A 575 10.85 6.76 21.42
C GLU A 575 9.74 6.72 22.47
N ARG A 576 8.46 6.75 22.05
CA ARG A 576 7.31 6.70 22.95
C ARG A 576 7.22 5.38 23.71
N VAL A 577 7.39 4.25 23.02
CA VAL A 577 7.38 2.92 23.65
C VAL A 577 8.57 2.74 24.60
N GLN A 578 9.73 3.34 24.29
CA GLN A 578 10.92 3.29 25.13
C GLN A 578 10.73 4.06 26.45
N TYR A 579 10.09 5.23 26.40
CA TYR A 579 9.85 6.07 27.58
C TYR A 579 8.62 5.65 28.39
N GLU A 580 7.83 4.70 27.90
CA GLU A 580 6.71 4.16 28.64
C GLU A 580 7.21 3.43 29.90
N VAL A 581 6.78 3.93 31.06
CA VAL A 581 7.10 3.37 32.37
C VAL A 581 6.01 2.36 32.72
N GLU A 582 6.35 1.07 32.63
CA GLU A 582 5.42 -0.03 32.91
C GLU A 582 5.09 -0.18 34.41
N GLU A 583 5.87 0.44 35.31
CA GLU A 583 5.68 0.33 36.77
C GLU A 583 4.31 0.81 37.28
N ASP A 584 3.59 1.64 36.50
CA ASP A 584 2.26 2.14 36.88
C ASP A 584 1.12 1.14 36.60
N PHE A 585 1.38 0.02 35.92
CA PHE A 585 0.35 -0.95 35.52
C PHE A 585 0.58 -2.31 36.17
N PHE A 586 -0.21 -2.59 37.21
CA PHE A 586 -0.26 -3.86 37.93
C PHE A 586 -1.73 -4.20 38.22
N PRO A 587 -2.08 -5.47 38.52
CA PRO A 587 -3.45 -5.84 38.88
C PRO A 587 -4.01 -4.96 40.02
N GLY A 588 -5.01 -4.13 39.71
CA GLY A 588 -5.58 -3.12 40.63
C GLY A 588 -5.19 -1.65 40.36
N SER A 589 -4.37 -1.37 39.34
CA SER A 589 -4.03 -0.03 38.87
C SER A 589 -5.27 0.76 38.36
N ARG A 590 -5.19 2.10 38.40
CA ARG A 590 -6.24 3.00 37.85
C ARG A 590 -6.15 3.17 36.33
N LYS A 591 -5.02 2.85 35.70
CA LYS A 591 -4.87 2.89 34.23
C LYS A 591 -5.59 1.68 33.64
N LYS A 592 -6.45 1.89 32.63
CA LYS A 592 -7.31 0.86 32.04
C LYS A 592 -6.62 -0.03 30.99
N ALA A 593 -5.53 0.46 30.39
CA ALA A 593 -4.77 -0.24 29.35
C ALA A 593 -3.32 0.29 29.32
N ASN A 594 -2.38 -0.55 28.88
CA ASN A 594 -1.02 -0.10 28.55
C ASN A 594 -0.98 0.65 27.20
N LEU A 595 0.11 1.40 26.94
CA LEU A 595 0.23 2.24 25.75
C LEU A 595 0.05 1.47 24.44
N LEU A 596 0.61 0.25 24.34
CA LEU A 596 0.53 -0.58 23.14
C LEU A 596 -0.90 -1.03 22.85
N SER A 597 -1.66 -1.38 23.89
CA SER A 597 -3.07 -1.76 23.77
C SER A 597 -3.91 -0.58 23.25
N ALA A 598 -3.76 0.60 23.85
CA ALA A 598 -4.49 1.79 23.45
C ALA A 598 -4.11 2.25 22.03
N LEU A 599 -2.84 2.14 21.67
CA LEU A 599 -2.35 2.42 20.32
C LEU A 599 -2.95 1.44 19.30
N ALA A 600 -2.93 0.13 19.59
CA ALA A 600 -3.50 -0.89 18.70
C ALA A 600 -4.97 -0.60 18.40
N SER A 601 -5.80 -0.37 19.43
CA SER A 601 -7.22 -0.03 19.24
C SER A 601 -7.41 1.23 18.37
N ALA A 602 -6.63 2.28 18.62
CA ALA A 602 -6.73 3.53 17.85
C ALA A 602 -6.29 3.35 16.39
N MET A 603 -5.28 2.53 16.12
CA MET A 603 -4.83 2.19 14.77
C MET A 603 -5.88 1.37 14.02
N LEU A 604 -6.49 0.38 14.66
CA LEU A 604 -7.52 -0.49 14.07
C LEU A 604 -8.73 0.32 13.60
N THR A 605 -9.18 1.29 14.41
CA THR A 605 -10.22 2.24 14.02
C THR A 605 -9.85 3.02 12.76
N GLN A 606 -8.62 3.52 12.64
CA GLN A 606 -8.20 4.25 11.44
C GLN A 606 -8.03 3.34 10.21
N ILE A 607 -7.60 2.09 10.39
CA ILE A 607 -7.50 1.11 9.30
C ILE A 607 -8.87 0.86 8.67
N SER A 608 -9.93 0.74 9.47
CA SER A 608 -11.30 0.54 8.98
C SER A 608 -11.81 1.69 8.09
N GLN A 609 -11.19 2.87 8.18
CA GLN A 609 -11.57 4.09 7.45
C GLN A 609 -10.71 4.33 6.19
N LEU A 610 -9.86 3.37 5.82
CA LEU A 610 -9.01 3.49 4.63
C LEU A 610 -9.80 3.33 3.32
N ASN A 611 -9.29 3.97 2.27
CA ASN A 611 -9.78 3.78 0.91
C ASN A 611 -9.07 2.61 0.20
N GLU A 612 -9.62 2.16 -0.92
CA GLU A 612 -9.06 1.05 -1.73
C GLU A 612 -7.57 1.23 -2.07
N THR A 613 -7.14 2.43 -2.43
CA THR A 613 -5.73 2.67 -2.79
C THR A 613 -4.78 2.49 -1.60
N ASN A 614 -5.22 2.85 -0.41
CA ASN A 614 -4.44 2.71 0.82
C ASN A 614 -4.42 1.25 1.29
N TYR A 615 -5.48 0.47 1.06
CA TYR A 615 -5.48 -0.97 1.34
C TYR A 615 -4.43 -1.74 0.53
N VAL A 616 -4.25 -1.43 -0.76
CA VAL A 616 -3.20 -2.07 -1.58
C VAL A 616 -1.80 -1.73 -1.07
N ALA A 617 -1.57 -0.47 -0.70
CA ALA A 617 -0.28 -0.04 -0.13
C ALA A 617 0.00 -0.71 1.21
N LEU A 618 -1.02 -0.81 2.08
CA LEU A 618 -0.95 -1.49 3.36
C LEU A 618 -0.71 -3.00 3.19
N ALA A 619 -1.44 -3.67 2.30
CA ALA A 619 -1.29 -5.09 2.02
C ALA A 619 0.13 -5.42 1.53
N LYS A 620 0.72 -4.58 0.68
CA LYS A 620 2.12 -4.72 0.25
C LYS A 620 3.09 -4.65 1.44
N LYS A 621 2.85 -3.73 2.38
CA LYS A 621 3.64 -3.66 3.63
C LYS A 621 3.44 -4.88 4.52
N MET A 622 2.21 -5.41 4.63
CA MET A 622 1.94 -6.63 5.38
C MET A 622 2.64 -7.85 4.80
N VAL A 623 2.65 -8.01 3.47
CA VAL A 623 3.42 -9.09 2.80
C VAL A 623 4.92 -8.94 3.06
N THR A 624 5.45 -7.72 3.05
CA THR A 624 6.85 -7.48 3.45
C THR A 624 7.07 -7.89 4.91
N ASN A 625 6.19 -7.51 5.83
CA ASN A 625 6.31 -7.87 7.24
C ASN A 625 6.21 -9.39 7.49
N LEU A 626 5.37 -10.11 6.75
CA LEU A 626 5.31 -11.58 6.75
C LEU A 626 6.64 -12.20 6.32
N ARG A 627 7.19 -11.74 5.18
CA ARG A 627 8.49 -12.22 4.67
C ARG A 627 9.66 -11.93 5.61
N GLN A 628 9.61 -10.77 6.27
CA GLN A 628 10.62 -10.32 7.22
C GLN A 628 10.39 -10.91 8.63
N ARG A 629 9.39 -11.78 8.83
CA ARG A 629 9.05 -12.39 10.12
C ARG A 629 8.69 -11.38 11.22
N HIS A 630 8.16 -10.22 10.84
CA HIS A 630 7.51 -9.27 11.74
C HIS A 630 6.04 -9.61 11.96
N ILE A 631 5.46 -10.40 11.04
CA ILE A 631 4.17 -11.08 11.22
C ILE A 631 4.43 -12.58 11.14
N GLN A 632 3.87 -13.33 12.10
CA GLN A 632 3.85 -14.79 12.06
C GLN A 632 2.43 -15.31 12.29
N VAL A 633 2.02 -16.35 11.57
CA VAL A 633 0.63 -16.83 11.56
C VAL A 633 0.57 -18.33 11.83
N PHE A 634 -0.23 -18.74 12.80
CA PHE A 634 -0.54 -20.13 13.09
C PHE A 634 -2.04 -20.34 12.92
N LEU A 635 -2.45 -21.40 12.21
CA LEU A 635 -3.85 -21.71 11.91
C LEU A 635 -4.14 -23.19 12.17
N HIS A 636 -5.33 -23.50 12.70
CA HIS A 636 -5.79 -24.89 12.86
C HIS A 636 -6.34 -25.52 11.57
N ASN A 637 -6.80 -24.70 10.62
CA ASN A 637 -7.24 -25.18 9.30
C ASN A 637 -6.01 -25.73 8.54
N LYS A 638 -5.97 -27.04 8.30
CA LYS A 638 -4.80 -27.74 7.74
C LYS A 638 -4.37 -27.23 6.36
N ASP A 639 -5.32 -26.95 5.48
CA ASP A 639 -5.01 -26.51 4.12
C ASP A 639 -4.44 -25.09 4.13
N ALA A 640 -5.01 -24.21 4.96
CA ALA A 640 -4.48 -22.87 5.18
C ALA A 640 -3.12 -22.90 5.89
N ALA A 641 -2.94 -23.77 6.89
CA ALA A 641 -1.69 -23.98 7.63
C ALA A 641 -0.55 -24.43 6.69
N ASN A 642 -0.82 -25.38 5.80
CA ASN A 642 0.16 -25.82 4.81
C ASN A 642 0.55 -24.68 3.85
N ALA A 643 -0.43 -23.85 3.45
CA ALA A 643 -0.16 -22.72 2.57
C ALA A 643 0.73 -21.65 3.23
N ILE A 644 0.46 -21.29 4.50
CA ILE A 644 1.32 -20.35 5.24
C ILE A 644 2.70 -20.93 5.56
N SER A 645 2.80 -22.24 5.86
CA SER A 645 4.07 -22.93 6.11
C SER A 645 4.96 -22.94 4.88
N ASN A 646 4.40 -23.29 3.71
CA ASN A 646 5.13 -23.23 2.45
C ASN A 646 5.65 -21.81 2.15
N LEU A 647 4.88 -20.78 2.49
CA LEU A 647 5.29 -19.37 2.34
C LEU A 647 6.31 -18.91 3.40
N GLY A 648 6.57 -19.72 4.43
CA GLY A 648 7.41 -19.40 5.58
C GLY A 648 6.77 -18.40 6.55
N TRP A 649 5.47 -18.15 6.42
CA TRP A 649 4.71 -17.14 7.19
C TRP A 649 4.28 -17.62 8.56
N ASP A 650 4.27 -18.93 8.80
CA ASP A 650 4.11 -19.49 10.15
C ASP A 650 5.39 -19.42 10.96
N GLY A 651 6.52 -19.24 10.29
CA GLY A 651 7.83 -19.26 10.88
C GLY A 651 8.21 -20.58 11.56
N GLU A 652 7.71 -21.70 11.04
CA GLU A 652 8.24 -23.03 11.35
C GLU A 652 9.76 -23.10 11.10
N ILE A 653 10.44 -23.93 11.89
CA ILE A 653 11.82 -24.32 11.65
C ILE A 653 11.83 -25.62 10.84
N SER A 654 11.83 -25.48 9.51
CA SER A 654 11.89 -26.62 8.60
C SER A 654 13.34 -26.96 8.22
N VAL A 655 13.61 -28.26 8.07
CA VAL A 655 14.88 -28.75 7.52
C VAL A 655 14.67 -28.95 6.01
N ALA A 656 15.41 -28.21 5.19
CA ALA A 656 15.32 -28.33 3.75
C ALA A 656 16.07 -29.59 3.27
N ASP A 657 15.33 -30.56 2.74
CA ASP A 657 15.91 -31.73 2.11
C ASP A 657 16.74 -31.34 0.88
N CYS A 658 17.88 -32.02 0.71
CA CYS A 658 18.64 -31.99 -0.51
C CYS A 658 18.89 -33.40 -1.05
N ALA A 659 18.72 -33.58 -2.36
CA ALA A 659 18.86 -34.86 -3.02
C ALA A 659 20.10 -34.89 -3.93
N GLY A 660 20.71 -36.07 -4.04
CA GLY A 660 21.87 -36.28 -4.90
C GLY A 660 23.20 -35.91 -4.23
N ASN A 661 24.11 -35.32 -4.99
CA ASN A 661 25.41 -34.87 -4.50
C ASN A 661 25.29 -33.50 -3.81
N CYS A 662 24.56 -33.47 -2.70
CA CYS A 662 24.21 -32.22 -2.04
C CYS A 662 24.17 -32.33 -0.52
N ALA A 663 24.53 -31.24 0.16
CA ALA A 663 24.40 -31.08 1.59
C ALA A 663 23.84 -29.70 1.94
N THR A 664 23.06 -29.61 3.03
CA THR A 664 22.49 -28.36 3.53
C THR A 664 22.91 -28.14 4.97
N SER A 665 23.47 -26.97 5.28
CA SER A 665 23.61 -26.49 6.66
C SER A 665 22.45 -25.55 6.98
N VAL A 666 21.57 -25.98 7.88
CA VAL A 666 20.42 -25.19 8.36
C VAL A 666 20.79 -24.66 9.75
N PHE A 667 20.64 -23.35 9.98
CA PHE A 667 20.79 -22.80 11.33
C PHE A 667 20.09 -21.45 11.50
N GLY A 668 19.95 -21.01 12.75
CA GLY A 668 19.56 -19.64 13.09
C GLY A 668 20.11 -19.22 14.44
N ALA A 669 20.65 -18.01 14.54
CA ALA A 669 20.97 -17.38 15.82
C ALA A 669 19.68 -16.78 16.40
N VAL A 670 19.38 -17.11 17.65
CA VAL A 670 18.18 -16.64 18.34
C VAL A 670 18.57 -16.07 19.69
N GLU A 671 18.24 -14.80 19.89
CA GLU A 671 18.41 -14.07 21.14
C GLU A 671 17.10 -13.99 21.92
N ALA A 672 17.19 -14.14 23.23
CA ALA A 672 16.13 -13.76 24.15
C ALA A 672 16.73 -12.78 25.16
N ASN A 673 16.22 -11.55 25.18
CA ASN A 673 16.61 -10.57 26.19
C ASN A 673 16.13 -11.07 27.56
N VAL A 674 17.07 -11.31 28.46
CA VAL A 674 16.82 -11.75 29.84
C VAL A 674 17.30 -10.72 30.86
N GLY A 675 17.50 -9.48 30.41
CA GLY A 675 17.79 -8.31 31.22
C GLY A 675 16.55 -7.55 31.70
N VAL A 676 15.35 -7.95 31.25
CA VAL A 676 14.06 -7.33 31.58
C VAL A 676 14.11 -5.82 31.35
N ASN A 677 14.57 -5.44 30.16
CA ASN A 677 14.72 -4.05 29.76
C ASN A 677 14.62 -3.91 28.24
N LYS A 678 14.45 -2.67 27.77
CA LYS A 678 14.30 -2.34 26.35
C LYS A 678 15.65 -2.13 25.63
N ALA A 679 16.73 -2.77 26.08
CA ALA A 679 18.07 -2.51 25.56
C ALA A 679 18.28 -2.96 24.10
N ASN A 680 17.41 -3.78 23.52
CA ASN A 680 17.51 -4.16 22.11
C ASN A 680 17.41 -2.94 21.19
N TYR A 681 16.74 -1.86 21.60
CA TYR A 681 16.67 -0.60 20.86
C TYR A 681 18.07 -0.01 20.55
N PHE A 682 19.04 -0.22 21.43
CA PHE A 682 20.41 0.29 21.28
C PHE A 682 21.41 -0.75 20.77
N THR A 683 20.96 -1.97 20.51
CA THR A 683 21.85 -3.09 20.22
C THR A 683 22.02 -3.27 18.72
N GLU A 684 23.27 -3.34 18.26
CA GLU A 684 23.65 -3.68 16.88
C GLU A 684 24.27 -5.08 16.84
N ARG A 685 23.99 -5.83 15.76
CA ARG A 685 24.51 -7.18 15.54
C ARG A 685 25.27 -7.24 14.23
N GLN A 686 26.32 -8.03 14.18
CA GLN A 686 26.96 -8.46 12.95
C GLN A 686 27.33 -9.93 13.08
N MET A 687 27.06 -10.72 12.04
CA MET A 687 27.31 -12.17 12.12
C MET A 687 28.17 -12.66 10.95
N VAL A 688 29.04 -13.62 11.22
CA VAL A 688 29.91 -14.23 10.22
C VAL A 688 29.86 -15.74 10.36
N LEU A 689 29.31 -16.43 9.36
CA LEU A 689 29.39 -17.88 9.22
C LEU A 689 30.63 -18.23 8.41
N THR A 690 31.41 -19.19 8.92
CA THR A 690 32.47 -19.85 8.15
C THR A 690 32.17 -21.36 8.10
N SER A 691 32.05 -21.90 6.89
CA SER A 691 31.81 -23.33 6.63
C SER A 691 32.99 -23.93 5.88
N LYS A 692 33.65 -24.91 6.50
CA LYS A 692 34.67 -25.74 5.86
C LYS A 692 34.02 -27.05 5.43
N VAL A 693 33.79 -27.20 4.13
CA VAL A 693 33.09 -28.33 3.55
C VAL A 693 34.12 -29.42 3.19
N ALA A 694 33.86 -30.66 3.61
CA ALA A 694 34.64 -31.83 3.25
C ALA A 694 33.72 -32.97 2.79
N ASP A 695 34.30 -34.09 2.35
CA ASP A 695 33.61 -35.27 1.82
C ASP A 695 32.59 -35.85 2.82
N LYS A 696 32.97 -35.98 4.09
CA LYS A 696 32.15 -36.65 5.12
C LYS A 696 31.52 -35.71 6.15
N LYS A 697 31.93 -34.45 6.17
CA LYS A 697 31.52 -33.50 7.22
C LYS A 697 31.64 -32.06 6.76
N ILE A 698 30.88 -31.19 7.41
CA ILE A 698 30.96 -29.74 7.25
C ILE A 698 31.22 -29.17 8.64
N ILE A 699 32.32 -28.44 8.80
CA ILE A 699 32.66 -27.78 10.06
C ILE A 699 32.22 -26.34 9.95
N ASN A 700 31.32 -25.92 10.83
CA ASN A 700 30.78 -24.57 10.87
C ASN A 700 31.28 -23.81 12.09
N SER A 701 31.48 -22.51 11.90
CA SER A 701 31.79 -21.54 12.93
C SER A 701 30.96 -20.29 12.70
N LEU A 702 30.11 -19.93 13.67
CA LEU A 702 29.32 -18.71 13.63
C LEU A 702 29.84 -17.72 14.69
N VAL A 703 30.34 -16.59 14.23
CA VAL A 703 30.65 -15.44 15.09
C VAL A 703 29.46 -14.52 15.14
N VAL A 704 28.94 -14.24 16.32
CA VAL A 704 27.93 -13.22 16.61
C VAL A 704 28.61 -12.07 17.35
N ASP A 705 28.79 -10.93 16.69
CA ASP A 705 29.35 -9.70 17.24
C ASP A 705 28.19 -8.77 17.65
N ILE A 706 28.08 -8.50 18.95
CA ILE A 706 27.02 -7.68 19.53
C ILE A 706 27.64 -6.43 20.13
N LYS A 707 27.14 -5.27 19.71
CA LYS A 707 27.53 -3.97 20.24
C LYS A 707 26.33 -3.31 20.92
N ASN A 708 26.49 -2.89 22.17
CA ASN A 708 25.47 -2.16 22.91
C ASN A 708 25.79 -0.66 22.88
N ASN A 709 25.03 0.12 22.12
CA ASN A 709 25.20 1.57 22.00
C ASN A 709 24.39 2.37 23.02
N SER A 710 23.87 1.72 24.07
CA SER A 710 23.07 2.43 25.07
C SER A 710 23.88 3.51 25.79
N PRO A 711 23.29 4.68 26.07
CA PRO A 711 23.94 5.70 26.88
C PRO A 711 24.26 5.18 28.28
N ALA A 712 25.46 5.48 28.79
CA ALA A 712 25.86 5.09 30.14
C ALA A 712 24.94 5.65 31.23
N SER A 713 24.22 6.75 30.97
CA SER A 713 23.22 7.34 31.87
C SER A 713 22.02 6.44 32.16
N LEU A 714 21.75 5.43 31.32
CA LEU A 714 20.65 4.48 31.55
C LEU A 714 20.98 3.42 32.62
N GLY A 715 22.25 3.30 33.03
CA GLY A 715 22.67 2.34 34.06
C GLY A 715 22.20 0.91 33.75
N LEU A 716 21.48 0.29 34.68
CA LEU A 716 20.97 -1.09 34.53
C LEU A 716 19.96 -1.24 33.39
N ALA A 717 19.15 -0.21 33.10
CA ALA A 717 18.19 -0.24 31.98
C ALA A 717 18.89 -0.22 30.61
N GLY A 718 20.14 0.23 30.55
CA GLY A 718 20.97 0.21 29.35
C GLY A 718 21.80 -1.06 29.18
N LYS A 719 21.94 -1.90 30.22
CA LYS A 719 22.76 -3.11 30.18
C LYS A 719 22.05 -4.19 29.39
N TYR A 720 22.66 -4.69 28.31
CA TYR A 720 22.08 -5.76 27.52
C TYR A 720 22.47 -7.12 28.10
N LYS A 721 21.50 -7.88 28.62
CA LYS A 721 21.69 -9.26 29.09
C LYS A 721 20.81 -10.17 28.24
N SER A 722 21.42 -11.16 27.59
CA SER A 722 20.72 -11.98 26.60
C SER A 722 21.11 -13.45 26.72
N TYR A 723 20.12 -14.33 26.59
CA TYR A 723 20.34 -15.74 26.33
C TYR A 723 20.37 -15.95 24.81
N ILE A 724 21.53 -16.30 24.27
CA ILE A 724 21.74 -16.46 22.84
C ILE A 724 21.95 -17.93 22.56
N ARG A 725 21.20 -18.46 21.60
CA ARG A 725 21.32 -19.85 21.15
C ARG A 725 21.44 -19.94 19.64
N VAL A 726 22.11 -20.98 19.18
CA VAL A 726 22.05 -21.41 17.78
C VAL A 726 21.11 -22.60 17.70
N VAL A 727 20.11 -22.49 16.83
CA VAL A 727 19.19 -23.58 16.51
C VAL A 727 19.76 -24.34 15.31
N LEU A 728 19.91 -25.65 15.46
CA LEU A 728 20.56 -26.56 14.51
C LEU A 728 19.68 -27.79 14.26
N PRO A 729 19.84 -28.51 13.13
CA PRO A 729 19.25 -29.83 12.94
C PRO A 729 19.61 -30.79 14.07
N GLY A 730 18.76 -31.78 14.32
CA GLY A 730 19.09 -32.88 15.22
C GLY A 730 20.28 -33.68 14.71
N ASN A 731 21.07 -34.24 15.63
CA ASN A 731 22.25 -35.08 15.34
C ASN A 731 23.51 -34.35 14.85
N VAL A 732 23.69 -33.09 15.25
CA VAL A 732 24.95 -32.33 15.04
C VAL A 732 25.88 -32.47 16.24
N GLU A 733 27.18 -32.44 16.00
CA GLU A 733 28.18 -32.38 17.07
C GLU A 733 28.46 -30.91 17.42
N ILE A 734 28.13 -30.49 18.64
CA ILE A 734 28.24 -29.10 19.11
C ILE A 734 29.49 -28.96 19.99
N ASP A 735 30.33 -27.98 19.67
CA ASP A 735 31.53 -27.65 20.43
C ASP A 735 31.25 -26.64 21.55
N ASP A 736 32.24 -26.42 22.42
CA ASP A 736 32.18 -25.35 23.43
C ASP A 736 32.11 -23.96 22.78
N VAL A 737 31.39 -23.04 23.43
CA VAL A 737 31.20 -21.67 22.96
C VAL A 737 32.29 -20.77 23.53
N THR A 738 32.92 -19.98 22.67
CA THR A 738 33.89 -18.96 23.10
C THR A 738 33.24 -17.59 23.14
N ILE A 739 33.40 -16.86 24.24
CA ILE A 739 32.91 -15.50 24.43
C ILE A 739 34.12 -14.58 24.63
N ASP A 740 34.29 -13.60 23.75
CA ASP A 740 35.31 -12.56 23.84
C ASP A 740 34.64 -11.23 24.18
N SER A 741 34.92 -10.71 25.37
CA SER A 741 34.26 -9.55 25.97
C SER A 741 35.28 -8.64 26.67
N ILE A 742 34.83 -7.53 27.25
CA ILE A 742 35.69 -6.64 28.05
C ILE A 742 36.34 -7.35 29.25
N ASP A 743 35.68 -8.38 29.79
CA ASP A 743 36.19 -9.18 30.91
C ASP A 743 37.19 -10.26 30.47
N GLY A 744 37.55 -10.27 29.18
CA GLY A 744 38.46 -11.23 28.55
C GLY A 744 37.74 -12.36 27.82
N ARG A 745 38.55 -13.28 27.28
CA ARG A 745 38.10 -14.45 26.51
C ARG A 745 37.80 -15.62 27.44
N GLN A 746 36.59 -16.16 27.36
CA GLN A 746 36.12 -17.30 28.13
C GLN A 746 35.61 -18.41 27.20
N THR A 747 35.77 -19.66 27.61
CA THR A 747 35.16 -20.82 26.94
C THR A 747 34.15 -21.44 27.89
N LYS A 748 32.91 -21.61 27.42
CA LYS A 748 31.80 -22.16 28.19
C LYS A 748 31.18 -23.33 27.44
N LYS A 749 30.81 -24.37 28.17
CA LYS A 749 29.96 -25.43 27.62
C LYS A 749 28.55 -24.88 27.42
N PRO A 750 27.96 -24.96 26.22
CA PRO A 750 26.60 -24.48 25.98
C PRO A 750 25.58 -25.35 26.69
N GLU A 751 24.45 -24.74 27.06
CA GLU A 751 23.23 -25.46 27.41
C GLU A 751 22.62 -26.03 26.12
N VAL A 752 22.54 -27.36 26.02
CA VAL A 752 22.03 -28.04 24.82
C VAL A 752 20.67 -28.66 25.13
N PHE A 753 19.67 -28.28 24.35
CA PHE A 753 18.31 -28.83 24.40
C PHE A 753 17.98 -29.51 23.07
N GLU A 754 17.48 -30.74 23.12
CA GLU A 754 16.94 -31.42 21.93
C GLU A 754 15.42 -31.39 21.98
N LYS A 755 14.80 -30.88 20.91
CA LYS A 755 13.34 -30.76 20.81
C LYS A 755 12.89 -30.92 19.36
N SER A 756 11.89 -31.76 19.11
CA SER A 756 11.26 -31.92 17.79
C SER A 756 12.24 -32.11 16.63
N GLY A 757 13.30 -32.92 16.83
CA GLY A 757 14.30 -33.19 15.79
C GLY A 757 15.31 -32.07 15.52
N ARG A 758 15.40 -31.06 16.41
CA ARG A 758 16.40 -29.98 16.37
C ARG A 758 17.19 -29.94 17.67
N ALA A 759 18.40 -29.38 17.61
CA ALA A 759 19.25 -29.10 18.76
C ALA A 759 19.39 -27.58 18.94
N GLU A 760 19.32 -27.11 20.18
CA GLU A 760 19.47 -25.71 20.55
C GLU A 760 20.64 -25.57 21.53
N ALA A 761 21.71 -24.90 21.10
CA ALA A 761 22.91 -24.69 21.91
C ALA A 761 22.98 -23.23 22.36
N GLY A 762 22.81 -22.95 23.66
CA GLY A 762 22.71 -21.58 24.18
C GLY A 762 23.67 -21.23 25.30
N VAL A 763 23.94 -19.92 25.43
CA VAL A 763 24.73 -19.30 26.49
C VAL A 763 24.12 -17.97 26.90
N VAL A 764 24.27 -17.60 28.17
CA VAL A 764 23.97 -16.23 28.64
C VAL A 764 25.18 -15.31 28.45
N ILE A 765 24.92 -14.11 27.96
CA ILE A 765 25.90 -13.03 27.82
C ILE A 765 25.40 -11.75 28.49
N GLU A 766 26.36 -10.88 28.82
CA GLU A 766 26.12 -9.53 29.26
C GLU A 766 27.01 -8.58 28.48
N VAL A 767 26.40 -7.53 27.90
CA VAL A 767 27.09 -6.48 27.15
C VAL A 767 26.76 -5.15 27.81
N PRO A 768 27.66 -4.58 28.63
CA PRO A 768 27.47 -3.27 29.24
C PRO A 768 27.30 -2.14 28.21
N SER A 769 26.79 -1.01 28.65
CA SER A 769 26.64 0.20 27.82
C SER A 769 27.96 0.63 27.17
N GLY A 770 27.93 0.87 25.86
CA GLY A 770 29.08 1.26 25.04
C GLY A 770 30.06 0.13 24.73
N GLN A 771 29.79 -1.11 25.17
CA GLN A 771 30.69 -2.25 25.01
C GLN A 771 30.28 -3.17 23.86
N ARG A 772 31.16 -4.14 23.59
CA ARG A 772 30.99 -5.17 22.56
C ARG A 772 31.33 -6.55 23.13
N SER A 773 30.64 -7.58 22.65
CA SER A 773 30.95 -8.98 22.91
C SER A 773 30.88 -9.79 21.61
N LYS A 774 31.85 -10.68 21.39
CA LYS A 774 31.87 -11.63 20.28
C LYS A 774 31.66 -13.05 20.79
N ILE A 775 30.69 -13.74 20.23
CA ILE A 775 30.33 -15.10 20.62
C ILE A 775 30.61 -16.01 19.43
N LEU A 776 31.46 -17.02 19.62
CA LEU A 776 31.80 -18.02 18.63
C LEU A 776 31.11 -19.34 18.99
N PHE A 777 30.12 -19.72 18.19
CA PHE A 777 29.53 -21.05 18.18
C PHE A 777 30.22 -21.90 17.11
N SER A 778 30.45 -23.18 17.42
CA SER A 778 30.98 -24.16 16.45
C SER A 778 30.22 -25.47 16.52
N TRP A 779 29.99 -26.06 15.35
CA TRP A 779 29.35 -27.37 15.22
C TRP A 779 29.81 -28.08 13.96
N THR A 780 29.62 -29.39 13.91
CA THR A 780 29.93 -30.23 12.76
C THR A 780 28.66 -30.94 12.26
N ASP A 781 28.31 -30.69 11.00
CA ASP A 781 27.28 -31.42 10.27
C ASP A 781 27.88 -32.66 9.60
N LYS A 782 27.11 -33.75 9.57
CA LYS A 782 27.46 -34.94 8.77
C LYS A 782 27.10 -34.70 7.31
N ALA A 783 27.99 -35.03 6.40
CA ALA A 783 27.79 -34.88 4.97
C ALA A 783 28.25 -36.12 4.21
N ASN A 784 27.81 -36.28 2.97
CA ASN A 784 28.29 -37.30 2.06
C ASN A 784 28.40 -36.72 0.65
N LEU A 785 29.47 -35.96 0.45
CA LEU A 785 29.73 -35.18 -0.77
C LEU A 785 30.84 -35.82 -1.60
N ASP A 786 30.64 -35.80 -2.90
CA ASP A 786 31.59 -36.27 -3.91
C ASP A 786 32.08 -35.07 -4.73
N PHE A 787 33.34 -34.67 -4.51
CA PHE A 787 33.96 -33.55 -5.22
C PHE A 787 34.45 -33.89 -6.64
N THR A 788 34.28 -35.14 -7.10
CA THR A 788 34.66 -35.57 -8.46
C THR A 788 33.57 -35.34 -9.52
N ARG A 789 32.34 -35.05 -9.09
CA ARG A 789 31.19 -34.77 -9.95
C ARG A 789 30.49 -33.49 -9.48
N PRO A 790 29.69 -32.84 -10.34
CA PRO A 790 28.97 -31.64 -9.97
C PRO A 790 28.16 -31.84 -8.69
N GLY A 791 28.24 -30.86 -7.78
CA GLY A 791 27.52 -30.93 -6.51
C GLY A 791 27.15 -29.56 -5.96
N GLU A 792 26.37 -29.57 -4.89
CA GLU A 792 25.81 -28.36 -4.28
C GLU A 792 25.95 -28.39 -2.76
N TYR A 793 26.39 -27.28 -2.19
CA TYR A 793 26.31 -26.99 -0.76
C TYR A 793 25.36 -25.82 -0.54
N ARG A 794 24.30 -26.02 0.25
CA ARG A 794 23.33 -24.98 0.57
C ARG A 794 23.50 -24.52 2.01
N VAL A 795 23.53 -23.20 2.20
CA VAL A 795 23.42 -22.57 3.50
C VAL A 795 22.01 -22.01 3.62
N PHE A 796 21.26 -22.49 4.62
CA PHE A 796 19.98 -21.92 5.04
C PHE A 796 20.19 -21.24 6.39
N TRP A 797 20.15 -19.90 6.38
CA TRP A 797 20.27 -19.09 7.57
C TRP A 797 18.92 -18.43 7.85
N ARG A 798 18.25 -18.92 8.91
CA ARG A 798 16.97 -18.39 9.37
C ARG A 798 17.16 -17.04 10.04
N LYS A 799 16.37 -16.05 9.63
CA LYS A 799 16.26 -14.76 10.31
C LYS A 799 15.50 -14.91 11.62
N GLN A 800 15.94 -14.23 12.66
CA GLN A 800 15.17 -14.08 13.89
C GLN A 800 14.01 -13.07 13.70
N ALA A 801 12.81 -13.42 14.17
CA ALA A 801 11.68 -12.50 14.24
C ALA A 801 11.97 -11.33 15.20
N GLY A 802 11.47 -10.13 14.91
CA GLY A 802 11.71 -8.95 15.74
C GLY A 802 13.00 -8.17 15.44
N THR A 803 14.01 -8.79 14.81
CA THR A 803 15.20 -8.05 14.32
C THR A 803 14.90 -7.41 12.96
N ILE A 804 15.55 -6.29 12.62
CA ILE A 804 15.24 -5.55 11.39
C ILE A 804 16.01 -6.13 10.21
N SER A 805 17.33 -5.97 10.21
CA SER A 805 18.21 -6.40 9.13
C SER A 805 19.66 -6.36 9.61
N ASP A 806 20.19 -7.53 9.97
CA ASP A 806 21.53 -7.64 10.55
C ASP A 806 22.58 -7.91 9.45
N PRO A 807 23.71 -7.20 9.40
CA PRO A 807 24.80 -7.51 8.50
C PRO A 807 25.34 -8.93 8.71
N VAL A 808 25.38 -9.72 7.63
CA VAL A 808 25.89 -11.10 7.64
C VAL A 808 26.92 -11.36 6.55
N SER A 809 27.86 -12.24 6.87
CA SER A 809 28.85 -12.75 5.91
C SER A 809 28.88 -14.27 5.96
N VAL A 810 28.90 -14.92 4.80
CA VAL A 810 29.02 -16.37 4.64
C VAL A 810 30.31 -16.67 3.89
N ASN A 811 31.23 -17.34 4.57
CA ASN A 811 32.52 -17.76 4.04
C ASN A 811 32.52 -19.28 3.85
N VAL A 812 32.73 -19.76 2.63
CA VAL A 812 32.75 -21.19 2.33
C VAL A 812 34.10 -21.59 1.73
N SER A 813 34.70 -22.62 2.31
CA SER A 813 35.91 -23.27 1.79
C SER A 813 35.55 -24.67 1.27
N LEU A 814 35.81 -24.94 -0.01
CA LEU A 814 35.59 -26.24 -0.68
C LEU A 814 36.93 -26.96 -0.94
N PRO A 815 36.97 -28.31 -0.97
CA PRO A 815 38.18 -29.07 -1.30
C PRO A 815 38.49 -28.97 -2.81
N LEU A 816 39.45 -28.12 -3.18
CA LEU A 816 40.20 -28.03 -4.46
C LEU A 816 39.48 -28.51 -5.76
N SER A 817 38.93 -27.57 -6.54
CA SER A 817 38.81 -27.70 -8.00
C SER A 817 39.96 -26.92 -8.68
N VAL A 818 40.80 -27.63 -9.43
CA VAL A 818 41.90 -27.32 -10.40
C VAL A 818 42.42 -25.87 -10.67
N GLU A 819 41.85 -24.77 -10.19
CA GLU A 819 42.43 -23.41 -10.29
C GLU A 819 42.26 -22.60 -8.97
N PRO A 820 43.21 -21.72 -8.62
CA PRO A 820 43.21 -21.10 -7.30
C PRO A 820 42.18 -19.96 -7.26
N LYS A 821 41.05 -20.18 -6.59
CA LYS A 821 40.30 -19.08 -5.98
C LYS A 821 39.95 -19.45 -4.54
N GLY A 822 40.37 -18.57 -3.62
CA GLY A 822 40.23 -18.72 -2.18
C GLY A 822 38.78 -18.73 -1.70
N ASP A 823 38.60 -18.58 -0.40
CA ASP A 823 37.30 -18.63 0.28
C ASP A 823 36.20 -17.85 -0.48
N LEU A 824 35.06 -18.51 -0.71
CA LEU A 824 33.90 -17.88 -1.32
C LEU A 824 33.19 -17.03 -0.25
N VAL A 825 33.30 -15.72 -0.38
CA VAL A 825 32.69 -14.75 0.55
C VAL A 825 31.40 -14.19 -0.05
N TYR A 826 30.30 -14.30 0.70
CA TYR A 826 29.02 -13.68 0.37
C TYR A 826 28.58 -12.75 1.51
N ASN A 827 28.49 -11.46 1.22
CA ASN A 827 28.05 -10.43 2.16
C ASN A 827 26.64 -9.96 1.82
N THR A 828 25.76 -9.87 2.82
CA THR A 828 24.40 -9.34 2.67
C THR A 828 23.88 -8.80 4.01
N SER A 829 22.63 -8.36 4.04
CA SER A 829 21.90 -8.05 5.26
C SER A 829 20.74 -9.05 5.42
N LEU A 830 20.61 -9.65 6.60
CA LEU A 830 19.63 -10.68 6.92
C LEU A 830 18.27 -10.06 7.28
N ALA A 831 17.61 -9.45 6.29
CA ALA A 831 16.26 -8.89 6.41
C ALA A 831 15.16 -9.95 6.20
N GLU A 832 15.48 -11.06 5.52
CA GLU A 832 14.64 -12.23 5.31
C GLU A 832 15.51 -13.48 5.48
N ASP A 833 14.91 -14.67 5.52
CA ASP A 833 15.67 -15.92 5.53
C ASP A 833 16.62 -15.98 4.32
N LEU A 834 17.88 -16.35 4.57
CA LEU A 834 18.90 -16.42 3.54
C LEU A 834 19.10 -17.86 3.09
N VAL A 835 18.90 -18.10 1.79
CA VAL A 835 19.26 -19.36 1.13
C VAL A 835 20.36 -19.10 0.11
N LYS A 836 21.54 -19.70 0.32
CA LYS A 836 22.67 -19.53 -0.58
C LYS A 836 23.26 -20.88 -1.00
N SER A 837 23.28 -21.13 -2.30
CA SER A 837 23.90 -22.31 -2.90
C SER A 837 25.32 -22.01 -3.39
N PHE A 838 26.21 -22.96 -3.16
CA PHE A 838 27.59 -23.02 -3.64
C PHE A 838 27.76 -24.30 -4.46
N PHE A 839 28.25 -24.18 -5.69
CA PHE A 839 28.39 -25.30 -6.62
C PHE A 839 29.87 -25.58 -6.90
N TRP A 840 30.22 -26.83 -7.17
CA TRP A 840 31.53 -27.26 -7.66
C TRP A 840 31.39 -28.17 -8.87
#